data_AF-H3AAI0-F1
#
_entry.id   AF-H3AAI0-F1
#
_cell.length_a   1.000
_cell.length_b   1.000
_cell.length_c   1.000
_cell.angle_alpha   90.00
_cell.angle_beta   90.00
_cell.angle_gamma   90.00
#
_symmetry.space_group_name_H-M   'P 1'
#
loop_
_entity.id
_entity.type
_entity.pdbx_description
1 polymer ?
#
loop_
_entity_poly.entity_id
_entity_poly.type
_entity_poly.pdbx_seq_one_letter_code
_entity_poly.pdbx_strand_id
1 'polypeptide(L)'
;QRYAIHAVAAFAAASSLSDSETKITWCTKSRNEYLKCQELKSAMASVYPNFFCIEKTNTFDCIKAIENKEADAISVDGGDIYRAGLMPHNLRPIIAEKYGEGEDDGTCYFAVAVAKKGSGFSFKELKGKYSCHTGLGKSAGWVAPIGTLVEMGQIEWGGPEKQPIEQAPRSEPKLCTQCAGEGDKRCVRSENEPYYGYAGAFQCLKDGKGDVAFVKHTTVSGSLPSDSEKDNYELLCKDGSRRPITNYKTCHLARVPAHAVLGRSSNDKSDAIWTFISKALEKYGKDTSEQFKLFSSPHGKDLLFKDSVTDLVRTPSMMDAKTYLGEEYYHAIKALKKGMLFSEKTDTRSKLNWCAIGHEEGKKCDIWAILSEIECIKENSAEQCISKIMKGEADAVSLDGGYMFTAGACGLEPVMSEYYDKGSVKTPQYVFFPRTYFAVAVVKKSDSDINWKNLKGKKSCHTGIGRTAGWNVPMGLIRNKADNCDFTSYFSQSCAPGADLESSLCALCKGDGRELKSSKCSPSNSEIYYGYTGAFRCMTEVGDVAFVKHTTVFENTDGQNNADWAKNLKSSDFSLLCLDGTRADPKDYKRCHLAEVPAHAVVSRPESWKTVRDFLKKEQEKFGRDGLMVNEFNMFSSKDYNDKNLLFKDSTQCLLEVPQHTKIETFLGKEYHDSVAGLATCSSSGNHLPWGFFPTQPHAPCLGIFTAPDNFGKPAHSTAVLDCEIPSRALGLGGPAATRPHLLALKYSFNKRELLLVPVLVALAVVLITLVLLLIRGRRSSRKAVLLVGLCDSGKTVLFSRLLSGKLKRTQTSIKDSVAMYQVRNKKGSGMTLVDLPGHESLRFQFLERYKAAASYRAIVFVIDSAMFQKEVKEVAECLYLLLVDSVVAKNAPPLLIACNKQDVTMAKSAKLIQQQLEKELNTLRVTRSAAPSSLEGVSTGGVVHLGKKGKDFDFSQLPLKVEFIECSARGNKGEDGDAQIEELEKWLAKL
;
A
#
# COMPACT_ATOMS: atom_id res chain seq x y z
N GLN A 1 56.16 21.89 -8.66
CA GLN A 1 55.72 22.07 -7.25
C GLN A 1 54.33 22.71 -7.05
N ARG A 2 53.55 23.06 -8.09
CA ARG A 2 52.12 23.47 -7.95
C ARG A 2 51.08 22.43 -8.39
N TYR A 3 51.52 21.29 -8.96
CA TYR A 3 50.62 20.20 -9.38
C TYR A 3 50.44 19.08 -8.35
N ALA A 4 51.20 19.08 -7.25
CA ALA A 4 51.07 18.08 -6.19
C ALA A 4 50.03 18.45 -5.11
N ILE A 5 49.60 19.71 -5.05
CA ILE A 5 48.64 20.19 -4.03
C ILE A 5 47.18 19.97 -4.47
N HIS A 6 46.91 19.92 -5.78
CA HIS A 6 45.56 19.65 -6.31
C HIS A 6 45.17 18.15 -6.30
N ALA A 7 46.15 17.24 -6.30
CA ALA A 7 45.87 15.80 -6.25
C ALA A 7 45.51 15.30 -4.84
N VAL A 8 46.04 15.94 -3.79
CA VAL A 8 45.73 15.59 -2.39
C VAL A 8 44.35 16.15 -1.97
N ALA A 9 43.95 17.31 -2.51
CA ALA A 9 42.60 17.86 -2.26
C ALA A 9 41.49 17.06 -2.97
N ALA A 10 41.78 16.48 -4.15
CA ALA A 10 40.82 15.66 -4.89
C ALA A 10 40.63 14.25 -4.27
N PHE A 11 41.67 13.68 -3.66
CA PHE A 11 41.56 12.42 -2.93
C PHE A 11 40.89 12.57 -1.55
N ALA A 12 41.01 13.73 -0.89
CA ALA A 12 40.28 14.01 0.34
C ALA A 12 38.78 14.32 0.10
N ALA A 13 38.42 14.83 -1.07
CA ALA A 13 37.02 15.12 -1.45
C ALA A 13 36.26 13.90 -2.02
N ALA A 14 36.96 12.82 -2.38
CA ALA A 14 36.36 11.58 -2.89
C ALA A 14 36.15 10.51 -1.79
N SER A 15 36.63 10.74 -0.57
CA SER A 15 36.40 9.88 0.60
C SER A 15 35.46 10.49 1.64
N SER A 16 34.70 11.53 1.28
CA SER A 16 33.69 12.14 2.16
C SER A 16 32.42 12.55 1.43
N LEU A 17 31.87 11.66 0.60
CA LEU A 17 30.41 11.53 0.56
C LEU A 17 30.00 10.81 1.85
N SER A 18 30.21 11.44 3.00
CA SER A 18 29.49 11.05 4.20
C SER A 18 28.05 11.42 3.90
N ASP A 19 27.22 10.41 3.68
CA ASP A 19 25.78 10.54 3.75
C ASP A 19 25.48 11.41 4.97
N SER A 20 24.87 12.58 4.76
CA SER A 20 24.46 13.45 5.87
C SER A 20 23.40 12.66 6.64
N GLU A 21 23.81 11.85 7.61
CA GLU A 21 22.95 10.85 8.24
C GLU A 21 21.66 11.51 8.73
N THR A 22 20.53 10.95 8.31
CA THR A 22 19.19 11.54 8.52
C THR A 22 18.91 11.71 10.02
N LYS A 23 18.41 12.87 10.44
CA LYS A 23 18.03 13.10 11.85
C LYS A 23 16.88 12.19 12.30
N ILE A 24 17.09 11.42 13.37
CA ILE A 24 16.11 10.54 14.01
C ILE A 24 15.80 11.04 15.43
N THR A 25 14.52 11.20 15.75
CA THR A 25 14.04 11.56 17.09
C THR A 25 13.18 10.42 17.67
N TRP A 26 13.68 9.73 18.69
CA TRP A 26 12.94 8.69 19.42
C TRP A 26 12.08 9.30 20.53
N CYS A 27 10.82 8.90 20.61
CA CYS A 27 9.91 9.37 21.67
C CYS A 27 9.88 8.38 22.84
N THR A 28 10.02 8.91 24.05
CA THR A 28 9.96 8.13 25.30
C THR A 28 8.76 8.56 26.13
N LYS A 29 8.06 7.61 26.74
CA LYS A 29 6.80 7.81 27.47
C LYS A 29 6.99 7.93 29.00
N SER A 30 8.23 7.97 29.48
CA SER A 30 8.56 8.20 30.88
C SER A 30 9.97 8.74 31.08
N ARG A 31 10.24 9.28 32.27
CA ARG A 31 11.57 9.79 32.63
C ARG A 31 12.66 8.72 32.59
N ASN A 32 12.40 7.53 33.12
CA ASN A 32 13.39 6.44 33.15
C ASN A 32 13.71 5.94 31.74
N GLU A 33 12.72 5.94 30.85
CA GLU A 33 12.91 5.60 29.45
C GLU A 33 13.70 6.68 28.70
N TYR A 34 13.45 7.97 29.01
CA TYR A 34 14.25 9.08 28.50
C TYR A 34 15.72 8.95 28.91
N LEU A 35 16.00 8.60 30.17
CA LEU A 35 17.38 8.37 30.65
C LEU A 35 18.07 7.24 29.86
N LYS A 36 17.41 6.08 29.70
CA LYS A 36 17.94 4.98 28.87
C LYS A 36 18.15 5.40 27.41
N CYS A 37 17.27 6.23 26.85
CA CYS A 37 17.41 6.74 25.49
C CYS A 37 18.64 7.66 25.35
N GLN A 38 18.91 8.50 26.36
CA GLN A 38 20.13 9.33 26.38
C GLN A 38 21.40 8.48 26.47
N GLU A 39 21.37 7.38 27.23
CA GLU A 39 22.48 6.41 27.26
C GLU A 39 22.69 5.75 25.89
N LEU A 40 21.61 5.32 25.22
CA LEU A 40 21.67 4.79 23.86
C LEU A 40 22.26 5.82 22.88
N LYS A 41 21.82 7.09 22.98
CA LYS A 41 22.35 8.20 22.18
C LYS A 41 23.86 8.35 22.38
N SER A 42 24.32 8.38 23.63
CA SER A 42 25.75 8.51 23.96
C SER A 42 26.54 7.30 23.46
N ALA A 43 26.02 6.09 23.62
CA ALA A 43 26.66 4.84 23.18
C ALA A 43 26.77 4.73 21.66
N MET A 44 25.84 5.35 20.92
CA MET A 44 25.81 5.35 19.45
C MET A 44 26.42 6.62 18.83
N ALA A 45 26.86 7.60 19.61
CA ALA A 45 27.29 8.92 19.09
C ALA A 45 28.44 8.85 18.06
N SER A 46 29.34 7.86 18.17
CA SER A 46 30.44 7.66 17.22
C SER A 46 30.03 6.93 15.94
N VAL A 47 28.85 6.30 15.92
CA VAL A 47 28.33 5.47 14.82
C VAL A 47 27.19 6.17 14.08
N TYR A 48 26.35 6.92 14.82
CA TYR A 48 25.20 7.65 14.31
C TYR A 48 24.93 8.91 15.17
N PRO A 49 25.62 10.04 14.93
CA PRO A 49 25.54 11.22 15.79
C PRO A 49 24.18 11.95 15.75
N ASN A 50 23.37 11.73 14.70
CA ASN A 50 22.11 12.44 14.47
C ASN A 50 20.88 11.77 15.11
N PHE A 51 21.06 11.08 16.25
CA PHE A 51 20.00 10.48 17.05
C PHE A 51 19.64 11.34 18.27
N PHE A 52 18.35 11.56 18.50
CA PHE A 52 17.81 12.40 19.58
C PHE A 52 16.68 11.69 20.32
N CYS A 53 16.43 12.10 21.56
CA CYS A 53 15.34 11.59 22.38
C CYS A 53 14.44 12.75 22.81
N ILE A 54 13.12 12.53 22.82
CA ILE A 54 12.16 13.46 23.41
C ILE A 54 11.34 12.76 24.49
N GLU A 55 11.12 13.47 25.60
CA GLU A 55 10.32 12.99 26.73
C GLU A 55 8.87 13.47 26.57
N LYS A 56 7.92 12.54 26.66
CA LYS A 56 6.48 12.80 26.79
C LYS A 56 5.93 12.03 27.99
N THR A 57 4.69 12.27 28.36
CA THR A 57 4.10 11.74 29.61
C THR A 57 3.45 10.37 29.46
N ASN A 58 3.08 9.99 28.23
CA ASN A 58 2.38 8.76 27.91
C ASN A 58 2.54 8.38 26.43
N THR A 59 2.12 7.17 26.05
CA THR A 59 2.23 6.69 24.66
C THR A 59 1.46 7.56 23.67
N PHE A 60 0.28 8.06 24.04
CA PHE A 60 -0.58 8.84 23.14
C PHE A 60 0.04 10.18 22.76
N ASP A 61 0.70 10.85 23.71
CA ASP A 61 1.47 12.07 23.43
C ASP A 61 2.62 11.81 22.47
N CYS A 62 3.26 10.64 22.54
CA CYS A 62 4.27 10.24 21.58
C CYS A 62 3.70 9.94 20.19
N ILE A 63 2.54 9.27 20.10
CA ILE A 63 1.84 9.06 18.83
C ILE A 63 1.53 10.41 18.16
N LYS A 64 0.98 11.37 18.91
CA LYS A 64 0.77 12.75 18.43
C LYS A 64 2.05 13.45 18.03
N ALA A 65 3.13 13.28 18.81
CA ALA A 65 4.42 13.87 18.48
C ALA A 65 4.97 13.33 17.14
N ILE A 66 4.76 12.06 16.84
CA ILE A 66 5.19 11.45 15.57
C ILE A 66 4.34 11.96 14.40
N GLU A 67 3.02 12.05 14.60
CA GLU A 67 2.08 12.66 13.63
C GLU A 67 2.47 14.11 13.32
N ASN A 68 2.75 14.91 14.34
CA ASN A 68 3.15 16.31 14.24
C ASN A 68 4.60 16.52 13.79
N LYS A 69 5.34 15.44 13.48
CA LYS A 69 6.77 15.46 13.09
C LYS A 69 7.71 16.03 14.15
N GLU A 70 7.31 16.03 15.42
CA GLU A 70 8.17 16.32 16.58
C GLU A 70 9.06 15.12 16.95
N ALA A 71 8.54 13.90 16.76
CA ALA A 71 9.25 12.63 16.88
C ALA A 71 9.16 11.82 15.58
N ASP A 72 9.93 10.73 15.51
CA ASP A 72 9.98 9.83 14.36
C ASP A 72 9.59 8.39 14.69
N ALA A 73 9.84 7.94 15.92
CA ALA A 73 9.58 6.55 16.32
C ALA A 73 9.22 6.39 17.80
N ILE A 74 8.45 5.35 18.09
CA ILE A 74 8.16 4.86 19.46
C ILE A 74 7.90 3.35 19.41
N SER A 75 8.35 2.60 20.42
CA SER A 75 7.95 1.20 20.63
C SER A 75 6.66 1.10 21.46
N VAL A 76 5.69 0.33 20.98
CA VAL A 76 4.37 0.19 21.59
C VAL A 76 3.84 -1.24 21.52
N ASP A 77 2.88 -1.55 22.40
CA ASP A 77 2.16 -2.82 22.38
C ASP A 77 0.99 -2.81 21.38
N GLY A 78 0.41 -3.98 21.12
CA GLY A 78 -0.66 -4.14 20.13
C GLY A 78 -1.91 -3.27 20.35
N GLY A 79 -2.25 -2.92 21.59
CA GLY A 79 -3.36 -2.02 21.89
C GLY A 79 -3.09 -0.59 21.40
N ASP A 80 -1.87 -0.12 21.53
CA ASP A 80 -1.44 1.21 21.07
C ASP A 80 -1.12 1.21 19.56
N ILE A 81 -0.68 0.08 18.98
CA ILE A 81 -0.62 -0.10 17.51
C ILE A 81 -2.00 0.14 16.88
N TYR A 82 -3.07 -0.41 17.48
CA TYR A 82 -4.44 -0.19 17.01
C TYR A 82 -4.80 1.30 17.01
N ARG A 83 -4.55 2.02 18.12
CA ARG A 83 -4.89 3.44 18.25
C ARG A 83 -4.08 4.29 17.28
N ALA A 84 -2.78 4.03 17.18
CA ALA A 84 -1.87 4.78 16.32
C ALA A 84 -2.16 4.58 14.83
N GLY A 85 -2.72 3.44 14.44
CA GLY A 85 -3.13 3.17 13.07
C GLY A 85 -4.45 3.81 12.64
N LEU A 86 -5.24 4.33 13.57
CA LEU A 86 -6.49 5.04 13.25
C LEU A 86 -6.20 6.46 12.77
N MET A 87 -7.15 7.03 12.01
CA MET A 87 -7.13 8.46 11.71
C MET A 87 -7.31 9.29 13.00
N PRO A 88 -6.66 10.45 13.12
CA PRO A 88 -5.79 11.09 12.11
C PRO A 88 -4.33 10.59 12.08
N HIS A 89 -3.91 9.82 13.09
CA HIS A 89 -2.51 9.44 13.31
C HIS A 89 -1.88 8.65 12.15
N ASN A 90 -2.59 7.64 11.60
CA ASN A 90 -2.15 6.81 10.47
C ASN A 90 -0.68 6.34 10.58
N LEU A 91 -0.22 5.96 11.78
CA LEU A 91 1.11 5.39 11.99
C LEU A 91 1.12 3.91 11.64
N ARG A 92 2.30 3.39 11.32
CA ARG A 92 2.48 1.99 10.92
C ARG A 92 3.65 1.32 11.63
N PRO A 93 3.59 0.00 11.86
CA PRO A 93 4.72 -0.79 12.33
C PRO A 93 5.86 -0.78 11.31
N ILE A 94 7.07 -0.43 11.75
CA ILE A 94 8.30 -0.44 10.94
C ILE A 94 9.32 -1.50 11.41
N ILE A 95 9.27 -1.88 12.69
CA ILE A 95 10.13 -2.90 13.29
C ILE A 95 9.29 -3.67 14.31
N ALA A 96 9.33 -5.00 14.26
CA ALA A 96 8.71 -5.90 15.23
C ALA A 96 9.75 -6.40 16.24
N GLU A 97 9.37 -6.49 17.51
CA GLU A 97 10.16 -7.20 18.50
C GLU A 97 10.09 -8.73 18.26
N LYS A 98 11.20 -9.43 18.49
CA LYS A 98 11.26 -10.89 18.47
C LYS A 98 11.65 -11.40 19.85
N TYR A 99 10.86 -12.34 20.37
CA TYR A 99 11.06 -13.02 21.65
C TYR A 99 11.59 -14.45 21.40
N GLY A 100 12.17 -15.08 22.42
CA GLY A 100 13.03 -16.29 22.32
C GLY A 100 12.48 -17.55 21.61
N GLU A 101 13.33 -18.59 21.56
CA GLU A 101 13.16 -19.77 20.71
C GLU A 101 11.94 -20.66 21.05
N GLY A 102 11.12 -20.91 20.03
CA GLY A 102 10.02 -21.87 19.96
C GLY A 102 9.65 -22.09 18.49
N GLU A 103 8.77 -23.05 18.17
CA GLU A 103 8.39 -23.42 16.78
C GLU A 103 7.77 -22.28 15.95
N ASP A 104 7.40 -21.16 16.57
CA ASP A 104 6.92 -19.95 15.88
C ASP A 104 8.04 -18.88 15.90
N ASP A 105 8.13 -18.06 14.85
CA ASP A 105 9.18 -17.07 14.51
C ASP A 105 9.61 -16.04 15.61
N GLY A 106 9.06 -16.13 16.82
CA GLY A 106 9.35 -15.28 17.97
C GLY A 106 8.64 -13.92 17.92
N THR A 107 8.03 -13.56 16.79
CA THR A 107 7.38 -12.26 16.57
C THR A 107 5.87 -12.29 16.82
N CYS A 108 5.26 -13.48 16.94
CA CYS A 108 3.86 -13.64 17.36
C CYS A 108 3.64 -14.86 18.25
N TYR A 109 2.50 -14.91 18.93
CA TYR A 109 2.05 -16.09 19.67
C TYR A 109 0.52 -16.21 19.66
N PHE A 110 0.01 -17.42 19.84
CA PHE A 110 -1.44 -17.65 19.95
C PHE A 110 -1.96 -17.44 21.36
N ALA A 111 -3.01 -16.64 21.51
CA ALA A 111 -3.82 -16.54 22.71
C ALA A 111 -4.85 -17.68 22.75
N VAL A 112 -4.88 -18.43 23.84
CA VAL A 112 -5.72 -19.63 23.98
C VAL A 112 -6.50 -19.62 25.29
N ALA A 113 -7.66 -20.27 25.29
CA ALA A 113 -8.45 -20.58 26.48
C ALA A 113 -8.22 -22.04 26.86
N VAL A 114 -7.66 -22.29 28.04
CA VAL A 114 -7.32 -23.62 28.54
C VAL A 114 -8.28 -24.01 29.65
N ALA A 115 -8.79 -25.24 29.60
CA ALA A 115 -9.61 -25.82 30.67
C ALA A 115 -9.12 -27.22 31.02
N LYS A 116 -9.47 -27.71 32.20
CA LYS A 116 -9.25 -29.12 32.56
C LYS A 116 -10.13 -30.03 31.70
N LYS A 117 -9.56 -31.14 31.26
CA LYS A 117 -10.27 -32.20 30.53
C LYS A 117 -11.41 -32.75 31.38
N GLY A 118 -12.55 -33.05 30.74
CA GLY A 118 -13.73 -33.58 31.44
C GLY A 118 -14.59 -32.53 32.17
N SER A 119 -14.26 -31.24 32.11
CA SER A 119 -15.07 -30.18 32.73
C SER A 119 -16.41 -29.88 32.00
N GLY A 120 -16.60 -30.38 30.77
CA GLY A 120 -17.92 -30.49 30.14
C GLY A 120 -18.54 -29.20 29.56
N PHE A 121 -17.82 -28.07 29.53
CA PHE A 121 -18.32 -26.80 28.97
C PHE A 121 -17.50 -26.30 27.77
N SER A 122 -18.13 -25.57 26.87
CA SER A 122 -17.48 -24.94 25.71
C SER A 122 -17.09 -23.48 25.97
N PHE A 123 -16.35 -22.86 25.04
CA PHE A 123 -16.05 -21.42 25.12
C PHE A 123 -17.33 -20.55 25.14
N LYS A 124 -18.44 -21.03 24.56
CA LYS A 124 -19.73 -20.34 24.52
C LYS A 124 -20.50 -20.42 25.85
N GLU A 125 -20.05 -21.27 26.77
CA GLU A 125 -20.73 -21.58 28.05
C GLU A 125 -19.94 -21.08 29.26
N LEU A 126 -19.08 -20.07 29.06
CA LEU A 126 -18.26 -19.48 30.12
C LEU A 126 -19.04 -18.62 31.12
N LYS A 127 -20.32 -18.29 30.84
CA LYS A 127 -21.15 -17.50 31.74
C LYS A 127 -21.31 -18.19 33.08
N GLY A 128 -20.89 -17.51 34.16
CA GLY A 128 -20.96 -18.03 35.54
C GLY A 128 -19.80 -18.93 35.95
N LYS A 129 -18.80 -19.15 35.08
CA LYS A 129 -17.57 -19.88 35.40
C LYS A 129 -16.51 -18.95 36.01
N TYR A 130 -15.58 -19.51 36.77
CA TYR A 130 -14.43 -18.79 37.29
C TYR A 130 -13.31 -18.74 36.26
N SER A 131 -12.69 -17.57 36.05
CA SER A 131 -11.65 -17.37 35.05
C SER A 131 -10.34 -16.88 35.65
N CYS A 132 -9.23 -17.39 35.13
CA CYS A 132 -7.87 -16.98 35.47
C CYS A 132 -7.29 -16.16 34.30
N HIS A 133 -6.86 -14.93 34.59
CA HIS A 133 -6.37 -13.98 33.61
C HIS A 133 -4.93 -13.58 33.93
N THR A 134 -4.08 -13.42 32.91
CA THR A 134 -2.66 -13.02 33.14
C THR A 134 -2.48 -11.61 33.68
N GLY A 135 -3.52 -10.78 33.59
CA GLY A 135 -3.57 -9.41 34.08
C GLY A 135 -4.40 -8.50 33.17
N LEU A 136 -5.02 -7.47 33.76
CA LEU A 136 -5.82 -6.48 33.04
C LEU A 136 -5.02 -5.84 31.89
N GLY A 137 -5.64 -5.74 30.72
CA GLY A 137 -5.06 -5.12 29.52
C GLY A 137 -3.99 -5.96 28.80
N LYS A 138 -3.59 -7.13 29.31
CA LYS A 138 -2.67 -8.02 28.59
C LYS A 138 -3.35 -8.66 27.39
N SER A 139 -2.59 -8.85 26.31
CA SER A 139 -3.12 -9.33 25.03
C SER A 139 -3.83 -10.69 25.13
N ALA A 140 -3.13 -11.75 25.53
CA ALA A 140 -3.74 -13.09 25.62
C ALA A 140 -4.61 -13.30 26.86
N GLY A 141 -4.31 -12.62 27.97
CA GLY A 141 -5.04 -12.80 29.22
C GLY A 141 -6.28 -11.93 29.37
N TRP A 142 -6.44 -10.87 28.56
CA TRP A 142 -7.55 -9.94 28.71
C TRP A 142 -8.13 -9.48 27.37
N VAL A 143 -7.31 -8.85 26.52
CA VAL A 143 -7.80 -8.20 25.29
C VAL A 143 -8.43 -9.22 24.34
N ALA A 144 -7.73 -10.31 24.03
CA ALA A 144 -8.23 -11.37 23.18
C ALA A 144 -9.50 -12.03 23.77
N PRO A 145 -9.49 -12.61 24.99
CA PRO A 145 -10.67 -13.31 25.50
C PRO A 145 -11.87 -12.40 25.75
N ILE A 146 -11.69 -11.24 26.39
CA ILE A 146 -12.83 -10.35 26.68
C ILE A 146 -13.34 -9.71 25.39
N GLY A 147 -12.45 -9.31 24.49
CA GLY A 147 -12.85 -8.75 23.19
C GLY A 147 -13.63 -9.76 22.33
N THR A 148 -13.17 -11.01 22.29
CA THR A 148 -13.90 -12.09 21.61
C THR A 148 -15.27 -12.35 22.26
N LEU A 149 -15.37 -12.38 23.59
CA LEU A 149 -16.66 -12.58 24.28
C LEU A 149 -17.64 -11.41 24.05
N VAL A 150 -17.16 -10.17 24.02
CA VAL A 150 -17.97 -8.99 23.66
C VAL A 150 -18.41 -9.06 22.21
N GLU A 151 -17.52 -9.41 21.28
CA GLU A 151 -17.83 -9.55 19.86
C GLU A 151 -18.87 -10.66 19.59
N MET A 152 -18.80 -11.75 20.36
CA MET A 152 -19.78 -12.85 20.32
C MET A 152 -21.11 -12.52 21.04
N GLY A 153 -21.26 -11.33 21.64
CA GLY A 153 -22.46 -10.94 22.39
C GLY A 153 -22.65 -11.68 23.71
N GLN A 154 -21.61 -12.32 24.25
CA GLN A 154 -21.64 -13.05 25.53
C GLN A 154 -21.47 -12.10 26.73
N ILE A 155 -20.86 -10.94 26.52
CA ILE A 155 -20.72 -9.86 27.49
C ILE A 155 -21.40 -8.62 26.92
N GLU A 156 -22.44 -8.14 27.59
CA GLU A 156 -23.05 -6.84 27.29
C GLU A 156 -22.12 -5.72 27.78
N TRP A 157 -21.55 -4.95 26.86
CA TRP A 157 -20.64 -3.86 27.20
C TRP A 157 -21.02 -2.55 26.52
N GLY A 158 -21.47 -1.59 27.34
CA GLY A 158 -21.95 -0.28 26.91
C GLY A 158 -20.86 0.71 26.47
N GLY A 159 -19.58 0.31 26.51
CA GLY A 159 -18.44 1.14 26.12
C GLY A 159 -17.70 1.83 27.26
N PRO A 160 -16.52 2.41 26.95
CA PRO A 160 -15.64 2.99 27.94
C PRO A 160 -16.23 4.26 28.58
N GLU A 161 -17.18 4.92 27.92
CA GLU A 161 -17.89 6.11 28.41
C GLU A 161 -18.95 5.79 29.46
N LYS A 162 -19.57 4.60 29.41
CA LYS A 162 -20.59 4.17 30.38
C LYS A 162 -19.96 3.46 31.57
N GLN A 163 -18.98 2.57 31.30
CA GLN A 163 -18.22 1.84 32.32
C GLN A 163 -16.80 1.56 31.79
N PRO A 164 -15.77 2.22 32.34
CA PRO A 164 -14.40 1.92 31.97
C PRO A 164 -14.05 0.50 32.44
N ILE A 165 -13.90 -0.45 31.52
CA ILE A 165 -13.40 -1.82 31.80
C ILE A 165 -12.07 -1.77 32.59
N GLU A 166 -11.29 -0.71 32.38
CA GLU A 166 -9.99 -0.47 33.01
C GLU A 166 -10.08 -0.03 34.48
N GLN A 167 -11.25 0.46 34.95
CA GLN A 167 -11.47 0.80 36.36
C GLN A 167 -11.99 -0.39 37.18
N ALA A 168 -12.41 -1.48 36.54
CA ALA A 168 -13.02 -2.62 37.20
C ALA A 168 -12.16 -3.29 38.30
N PRO A 169 -10.82 -3.48 38.22
CA PRO A 169 -10.14 -4.28 39.25
C PRO A 169 -10.05 -3.62 40.63
N ARG A 170 -10.13 -2.29 40.74
CA ARG A 170 -10.12 -1.60 42.05
C ARG A 170 -11.51 -1.31 42.61
N SER A 171 -12.55 -1.31 41.77
CA SER A 171 -13.94 -1.03 42.17
C SER A 171 -14.89 -2.23 42.08
N GLU A 172 -14.49 -3.33 41.43
CA GLU A 172 -15.25 -4.60 41.34
C GLU A 172 -14.59 -5.72 42.16
N PRO A 173 -15.08 -6.01 43.39
CA PRO A 173 -14.50 -7.06 44.24
C PRO A 173 -14.54 -8.47 43.61
N LYS A 174 -15.41 -8.70 42.61
CA LYS A 174 -15.54 -9.99 41.92
C LYS A 174 -14.31 -10.36 41.06
N LEU A 175 -13.63 -9.39 40.44
CA LEU A 175 -12.48 -9.67 39.57
C LEU A 175 -11.24 -10.15 40.34
N CYS A 176 -11.13 -9.75 41.61
CA CYS A 176 -10.00 -10.10 42.48
C CYS A 176 -10.31 -11.24 43.46
N THR A 177 -11.48 -11.88 43.35
CA THR A 177 -11.97 -12.89 44.32
C THR A 177 -11.11 -14.16 44.31
N GLN A 178 -10.59 -14.57 43.15
CA GLN A 178 -9.78 -15.79 43.03
C GLN A 178 -8.26 -15.54 43.11
N CYS A 179 -7.83 -14.28 43.25
CA CYS A 179 -6.41 -13.94 43.43
C CYS A 179 -5.87 -14.46 44.77
N ALA A 180 -4.60 -14.88 44.77
CA ALA A 180 -3.96 -15.57 45.90
C ALA A 180 -3.08 -14.65 46.76
N GLY A 181 -2.81 -13.41 46.34
CA GLY A 181 -2.00 -12.48 47.12
C GLY A 181 -2.66 -12.12 48.46
N GLU A 182 -1.81 -11.88 49.47
CA GLU A 182 -2.24 -11.51 50.84
C GLU A 182 -2.19 -9.99 51.05
N GLY A 183 -3.17 -9.44 51.78
CA GLY A 183 -3.24 -8.02 52.13
C GLY A 183 -3.14 -7.11 50.90
N ASP A 184 -2.23 -6.13 50.96
CA ASP A 184 -1.99 -5.16 49.87
C ASP A 184 -1.35 -5.76 48.61
N LYS A 185 -0.92 -7.03 48.67
CA LYS A 185 -0.38 -7.77 47.52
C LYS A 185 -1.46 -8.51 46.74
N ARG A 186 -2.70 -8.55 47.24
CA ARG A 186 -3.82 -9.19 46.53
C ARG A 186 -4.17 -8.41 45.27
N CYS A 187 -4.27 -9.09 44.13
CA CYS A 187 -4.72 -8.52 42.87
C CYS A 187 -3.83 -7.38 42.34
N VAL A 188 -2.56 -7.33 42.76
CA VAL A 188 -1.58 -6.38 42.21
C VAL A 188 -1.10 -6.84 40.84
N ARG A 189 -0.77 -5.89 39.98
CA ARG A 189 -0.29 -6.16 38.61
C ARG A 189 1.23 -6.42 38.59
N SER A 190 1.72 -7.30 39.45
CA SER A 190 3.13 -7.68 39.55
C SER A 190 3.28 -9.11 40.08
N GLU A 191 4.50 -9.64 40.03
CA GLU A 191 4.86 -10.98 40.54
C GLU A 191 4.63 -11.16 42.06
N ASN A 192 4.26 -10.10 42.79
CA ASN A 192 3.83 -10.19 44.18
C ASN A 192 2.44 -10.84 44.34
N GLU A 193 1.66 -10.92 43.26
CA GLU A 193 0.44 -11.71 43.17
C GLU A 193 0.78 -13.07 42.54
N PRO A 194 0.65 -14.20 43.27
CA PRO A 194 1.05 -15.52 42.75
C PRO A 194 0.33 -15.96 41.48
N TYR A 195 -0.88 -15.45 41.22
CA TYR A 195 -1.64 -15.75 40.00
C TYR A 195 -1.45 -14.73 38.87
N TYR A 196 -0.51 -13.79 39.01
CA TYR A 196 -0.19 -12.83 37.95
C TYR A 196 0.66 -13.46 36.84
N GLY A 197 0.51 -12.94 35.62
CA GLY A 197 1.31 -13.39 34.47
C GLY A 197 0.83 -14.71 33.86
N TYR A 198 1.61 -15.22 32.90
CA TYR A 198 1.23 -16.43 32.16
C TYR A 198 1.26 -17.68 33.05
N ALA A 199 2.35 -17.88 33.79
CA ALA A 199 2.51 -19.01 34.69
C ALA A 199 1.48 -18.94 35.84
N GLY A 200 1.32 -17.76 36.46
CA GLY A 200 0.34 -17.58 37.54
C GLY A 200 -1.10 -17.82 37.13
N ALA A 201 -1.53 -17.36 35.95
CA ALA A 201 -2.88 -17.62 35.45
C ALA A 201 -3.13 -19.12 35.18
N PHE A 202 -2.12 -19.84 34.69
CA PHE A 202 -2.21 -21.29 34.55
C PHE A 202 -2.20 -22.01 35.91
N GLN A 203 -1.41 -21.52 36.87
CA GLN A 203 -1.38 -22.04 38.23
C GLN A 203 -2.75 -21.88 38.92
N CYS A 204 -3.43 -20.76 38.72
CA CYS A 204 -4.80 -20.53 39.19
C CYS A 204 -5.80 -21.60 38.69
N LEU A 205 -5.68 -22.02 37.43
CA LEU A 205 -6.46 -23.14 36.88
C LEU A 205 -6.03 -24.48 37.48
N LYS A 206 -4.72 -24.72 37.60
CA LYS A 206 -4.15 -25.94 38.18
C LYS A 206 -4.67 -26.15 39.61
N ASP A 207 -4.64 -25.10 40.43
CA ASP A 207 -5.11 -25.08 41.83
C ASP A 207 -6.64 -25.16 41.97
N GLY A 208 -7.38 -25.17 40.85
CA GLY A 208 -8.85 -25.26 40.85
C GLY A 208 -9.55 -24.00 41.34
N LYS A 209 -8.87 -22.86 41.32
CA LYS A 209 -9.46 -21.54 41.65
C LYS A 209 -10.20 -20.93 40.46
N GLY A 210 -9.85 -21.35 39.24
CA GLY A 210 -10.61 -21.06 38.02
C GLY A 210 -10.97 -22.32 37.24
N ASP A 211 -12.04 -22.23 36.46
CA ASP A 211 -12.47 -23.26 35.51
C ASP A 211 -11.74 -23.15 34.16
N VAL A 212 -11.35 -21.91 33.79
CA VAL A 212 -10.65 -21.59 32.53
C VAL A 212 -9.47 -20.66 32.80
N ALA A 213 -8.34 -20.86 32.12
CA ALA A 213 -7.21 -19.93 32.09
C ALA A 213 -7.01 -19.37 30.68
N PHE A 214 -6.83 -18.05 30.60
CA PHE A 214 -6.51 -17.36 29.36
C PHE A 214 -5.02 -17.05 29.31
N VAL A 215 -4.28 -17.74 28.45
CA VAL A 215 -2.82 -17.72 28.40
C VAL A 215 -2.31 -17.82 26.96
N LYS A 216 -0.99 -17.87 26.76
CA LYS A 216 -0.39 -18.17 25.45
C LYS A 216 -0.27 -19.69 25.25
N HIS A 217 -0.26 -20.15 24.01
CA HIS A 217 -0.19 -21.58 23.67
C HIS A 217 1.03 -22.31 24.28
N THR A 218 2.16 -21.64 24.45
CA THR A 218 3.37 -22.22 25.08
C THR A 218 3.30 -22.35 26.59
N THR A 219 2.33 -21.72 27.26
CA THR A 219 2.28 -21.70 28.73
C THR A 219 2.10 -23.10 29.31
N VAL A 220 1.17 -23.90 28.78
CA VAL A 220 0.86 -25.24 29.32
C VAL A 220 2.05 -26.17 29.10
N SER A 221 2.60 -26.20 27.88
CA SER A 221 3.75 -27.03 27.53
C SER A 221 5.02 -26.66 28.29
N GLY A 222 5.22 -25.37 28.62
CA GLY A 222 6.38 -24.90 29.37
C GLY A 222 6.25 -25.00 30.89
N SER A 223 5.02 -25.15 31.42
CA SER A 223 4.77 -25.23 32.87
C SER A 223 4.64 -26.66 33.40
N LEU A 224 4.50 -27.65 32.50
CA LEU A 224 4.31 -29.06 32.85
C LEU A 224 5.45 -29.92 32.30
N PRO A 225 6.16 -30.69 33.15
CA PRO A 225 7.33 -31.46 32.74
C PRO A 225 6.99 -32.79 32.03
N SER A 226 5.77 -33.34 32.18
CA SER A 226 5.37 -34.62 31.60
C SER A 226 4.20 -34.49 30.61
N ASP A 227 4.21 -35.28 29.53
CA ASP A 227 3.12 -35.29 28.54
C ASP A 227 1.82 -35.85 29.11
N SER A 228 1.90 -36.79 30.07
CA SER A 228 0.73 -37.31 30.78
C SER A 228 -0.01 -36.25 31.60
N GLU A 229 0.70 -35.25 32.13
CA GLU A 229 0.05 -34.11 32.81
C GLU A 229 -0.59 -33.15 31.82
N LYS A 230 0.01 -32.98 30.63
CA LYS A 230 -0.51 -32.12 29.57
C LYS A 230 -1.86 -32.62 29.05
N ASP A 231 -2.03 -33.93 28.97
CA ASP A 231 -3.29 -34.58 28.54
C ASP A 231 -4.49 -34.30 29.46
N ASN A 232 -4.26 -33.79 30.67
CA ASN A 232 -5.32 -33.36 31.58
C ASN A 232 -5.94 -32.01 31.21
N TYR A 233 -5.46 -31.36 30.15
CA TYR A 233 -5.90 -30.03 29.73
C TYR A 233 -6.31 -30.03 28.25
N GLU A 234 -7.27 -29.17 27.93
CA GLU A 234 -7.82 -29.00 26.58
C GLU A 234 -7.97 -27.51 26.26
N LEU A 235 -7.97 -27.19 24.97
CA LEU A 235 -8.29 -25.86 24.45
C LEU A 235 -9.79 -25.74 24.22
N LEU A 236 -10.35 -24.60 24.59
CA LEU A 236 -11.72 -24.23 24.25
C LEU A 236 -11.72 -23.38 22.97
N CYS A 237 -12.36 -23.87 21.92
CA CYS A 237 -12.37 -23.23 20.61
C CYS A 237 -13.61 -22.33 20.43
N LYS A 238 -13.48 -21.29 19.60
CA LYS A 238 -14.56 -20.32 19.30
C LYS A 238 -15.81 -20.97 18.68
N ASP A 239 -15.63 -22.04 17.91
CA ASP A 239 -16.71 -22.81 17.29
C ASP A 239 -17.56 -23.59 18.33
N GLY A 240 -17.06 -23.74 19.56
CA GLY A 240 -17.67 -24.51 20.64
C GLY A 240 -17.04 -25.88 20.85
N SER A 241 -16.13 -26.30 19.94
CA SER A 241 -15.37 -27.54 20.10
C SER A 241 -14.29 -27.44 21.16
N ARG A 242 -13.77 -28.60 21.57
CA ARG A 242 -12.58 -28.75 22.40
C ARG A 242 -11.50 -29.47 21.60
N ARG A 243 -10.25 -29.07 21.76
CA ARG A 243 -9.11 -29.72 21.06
C ARG A 243 -7.93 -29.92 22.01
N PRO A 244 -7.04 -30.88 21.71
CA PRO A 244 -5.78 -31.02 22.45
C PRO A 244 -4.96 -29.73 22.44
N ILE A 245 -4.14 -29.51 23.48
CA ILE A 245 -3.31 -28.29 23.61
C ILE A 245 -2.31 -28.10 22.46
N THR A 246 -1.95 -29.16 21.74
CA THR A 246 -1.10 -29.14 20.55
C THR A 246 -1.77 -28.51 19.33
N ASN A 247 -3.11 -28.46 19.28
CA ASN A 247 -3.86 -28.03 18.10
C ASN A 247 -4.16 -26.52 18.11
N TYR A 248 -3.37 -25.73 18.83
CA TYR A 248 -3.56 -24.30 19.04
C TYR A 248 -3.62 -23.49 17.73
N LYS A 249 -2.88 -23.90 16.68
CA LYS A 249 -2.91 -23.23 15.36
C LYS A 249 -4.31 -23.23 14.71
N THR A 250 -5.16 -24.20 15.07
CA THR A 250 -6.55 -24.31 14.58
C THR A 250 -7.60 -24.01 15.66
N CYS A 251 -7.17 -23.85 16.91
CA CYS A 251 -8.04 -23.58 18.06
C CYS A 251 -7.38 -22.56 18.99
N HIS A 252 -7.60 -21.29 18.66
CA HIS A 252 -7.13 -20.14 19.41
C HIS A 252 -8.18 -19.03 19.37
N LEU A 253 -7.99 -18.02 20.24
CA LEU A 253 -8.86 -16.85 20.28
C LEU A 253 -8.38 -15.80 19.27
N ALA A 254 -7.09 -15.52 19.30
CA ALA A 254 -6.41 -14.63 18.36
C ALA A 254 -4.92 -14.96 18.26
N ARG A 255 -4.32 -14.74 17.08
CA ARG A 255 -2.86 -14.58 16.96
C ARG A 255 -2.49 -13.17 17.42
N VAL A 256 -1.59 -13.08 18.40
CA VAL A 256 -1.18 -11.82 19.01
C VAL A 256 0.23 -11.46 18.54
N PRO A 257 0.43 -10.27 17.96
CA PRO A 257 1.77 -9.83 17.58
C PRO A 257 2.60 -9.32 18.74
N ALA A 258 3.90 -9.36 18.53
CA ALA A 258 4.87 -8.68 19.36
C ALA A 258 4.68 -7.16 19.32
N HIS A 259 5.29 -6.50 20.29
CA HIS A 259 5.38 -5.04 20.28
C HIS A 259 6.12 -4.58 19.02
N ALA A 260 5.82 -3.37 18.58
CA ALA A 260 6.41 -2.82 17.38
C ALA A 260 6.85 -1.38 17.58
N VAL A 261 7.93 -1.03 16.89
CA VAL A 261 8.31 0.35 16.63
C VAL A 261 7.37 0.89 15.55
N LEU A 262 6.69 1.98 15.85
CA LEU A 262 5.85 2.70 14.90
C LEU A 262 6.62 3.84 14.25
N GLY A 263 6.29 4.12 12.99
CA GLY A 263 6.71 5.31 12.26
C GLY A 263 5.55 5.86 11.40
N ARG A 264 5.81 6.98 10.72
CA ARG A 264 4.83 7.58 9.81
C ARG A 264 4.60 6.73 8.56
N SER A 265 3.38 6.78 8.02
CA SER A 265 3.02 6.07 6.79
C SER A 265 3.72 6.59 5.53
N SER A 266 4.28 7.81 5.54
CA SER A 266 5.05 8.38 4.43
C SER A 266 6.36 7.63 4.11
N ASN A 267 6.82 6.74 5.01
CA ASN A 267 8.09 6.02 4.89
C ASN A 267 9.33 6.93 4.82
N ASP A 268 9.24 8.20 5.19
CA ASP A 268 10.27 9.22 4.97
C ASP A 268 11.56 8.97 5.78
N LYS A 269 11.48 8.20 6.87
CA LYS A 269 12.62 7.90 7.74
C LYS A 269 12.74 6.45 8.17
N SER A 270 11.89 5.54 7.66
CA SER A 270 11.88 4.16 8.16
C SER A 270 13.18 3.41 7.85
N ASP A 271 13.82 3.68 6.71
CA ASP A 271 15.16 3.15 6.39
C ASP A 271 16.23 3.65 7.36
N ALA A 272 16.22 4.93 7.69
CA ALA A 272 17.15 5.53 8.65
C ALA A 272 16.96 4.93 10.05
N ILE A 273 15.70 4.79 10.50
CA ILE A 273 15.37 4.17 11.79
C ILE A 273 15.84 2.71 11.82
N TRP A 274 15.55 1.93 10.77
CA TRP A 274 16.02 0.54 10.67
C TRP A 274 17.54 0.46 10.69
N THR A 275 18.22 1.34 9.95
CA THR A 275 19.69 1.39 9.90
C THR A 275 20.30 1.68 11.26
N PHE A 276 19.76 2.68 11.98
CA PHE A 276 20.19 3.00 13.33
C PHE A 276 19.99 1.82 14.29
N ILE A 277 18.80 1.22 14.29
CA ILE A 277 18.47 0.11 15.18
C ILE A 277 19.29 -1.14 14.84
N SER A 278 19.52 -1.45 13.56
CA SER A 278 20.33 -2.60 13.15
C SER A 278 21.77 -2.48 13.64
N LYS A 279 22.38 -1.30 13.48
CA LYS A 279 23.72 -1.02 14.02
C LYS A 279 23.75 -1.08 15.56
N ALA A 280 22.70 -0.58 16.22
CA ALA A 280 22.61 -0.65 17.68
C ALA A 280 22.45 -2.09 18.18
N LEU A 281 21.70 -2.93 17.45
CA LEU A 281 21.50 -4.34 17.74
C LEU A 281 22.79 -5.15 17.57
N GLU A 282 23.54 -4.92 16.49
CA GLU A 282 24.83 -5.57 16.24
C GLU A 282 25.83 -5.30 17.39
N LYS A 283 25.83 -4.07 17.93
CA LYS A 283 26.79 -3.65 18.95
C LYS A 283 26.34 -3.91 20.38
N TYR A 284 25.06 -3.69 20.67
CA TYR A 284 24.50 -3.66 22.04
C TYR A 284 23.27 -4.56 22.22
N GLY A 285 23.07 -5.51 21.31
CA GLY A 285 22.05 -6.54 21.41
C GLY A 285 22.23 -7.45 22.63
N LYS A 286 21.53 -8.58 22.60
CA LYS A 286 21.56 -9.53 23.71
C LYS A 286 22.96 -10.17 23.82
N ASP A 287 23.56 -10.10 25.01
CA ASP A 287 24.85 -10.71 25.35
C ASP A 287 26.08 -10.17 24.56
N THR A 288 26.01 -8.99 23.92
CA THR A 288 27.12 -8.44 23.12
C THR A 288 28.05 -7.47 23.85
N SER A 289 27.56 -6.72 24.86
CA SER A 289 28.35 -5.70 25.55
C SER A 289 27.85 -5.40 26.96
N GLU A 290 28.77 -5.09 27.87
CA GLU A 290 28.45 -4.64 29.23
C GLU A 290 28.29 -3.11 29.33
N GLN A 291 28.80 -2.34 28.37
CA GLN A 291 28.81 -0.88 28.43
C GLN A 291 27.41 -0.27 28.28
N PHE A 292 26.59 -0.88 27.42
CA PHE A 292 25.19 -0.53 27.24
C PHE A 292 24.45 -1.80 26.79
N LYS A 293 23.25 -2.02 27.33
CA LYS A 293 22.40 -3.16 26.98
C LYS A 293 21.09 -2.66 26.39
N LEU A 294 20.81 -2.99 25.13
CA LEU A 294 19.60 -2.52 24.45
C LEU A 294 18.32 -3.07 25.10
N PHE A 295 18.34 -4.33 25.54
CA PHE A 295 17.18 -5.06 26.10
C PHE A 295 17.25 -5.26 27.63
N SER A 296 17.99 -4.42 28.36
CA SER A 296 17.86 -4.38 29.83
C SER A 296 18.22 -2.98 30.33
N SER A 297 17.86 -2.63 31.56
CA SER A 297 18.20 -1.32 32.12
C SER A 297 18.29 -1.35 33.64
N PRO A 298 19.23 -0.60 34.24
CA PRO A 298 19.25 -0.37 35.68
C PRO A 298 18.10 0.57 36.14
N HIS A 299 17.53 1.36 35.22
CA HIS A 299 16.48 2.35 35.52
C HIS A 299 15.08 1.75 35.61
N GLY A 300 14.91 0.47 35.31
CA GLY A 300 13.62 -0.22 35.33
C GLY A 300 13.51 -1.32 34.28
N LYS A 301 12.31 -1.87 34.16
CA LYS A 301 11.96 -2.96 33.23
C LYS A 301 11.29 -2.43 31.97
N ASP A 302 11.52 -3.11 30.84
CA ASP A 302 10.84 -2.89 29.56
C ASP A 302 10.92 -1.43 29.05
N LEU A 303 12.08 -0.80 29.27
CA LEU A 303 12.36 0.57 28.84
C LEU A 303 12.86 0.57 27.39
N LEU A 304 12.22 1.35 26.51
CA LEU A 304 12.38 1.38 25.03
C LEU A 304 11.92 0.11 24.33
N PHE A 305 12.41 -1.04 24.78
CA PHE A 305 12.06 -2.36 24.28
C PHE A 305 11.82 -3.28 25.48
N LYS A 306 11.08 -4.36 25.28
CA LYS A 306 10.94 -5.39 26.32
C LYS A 306 12.27 -6.03 26.68
N ASP A 307 12.42 -6.39 27.95
CA ASP A 307 13.64 -7.04 28.44
C ASP A 307 13.82 -8.47 27.87
N SER A 308 12.71 -9.07 27.44
CA SER A 308 12.67 -10.43 26.87
C SER A 308 12.96 -10.48 25.36
N VAL A 309 13.22 -9.34 24.73
CA VAL A 309 13.56 -9.26 23.31
C VAL A 309 14.90 -9.95 23.08
N THR A 310 14.93 -10.84 22.09
CA THR A 310 16.15 -11.49 21.61
C THR A 310 16.67 -10.83 20.35
N ASP A 311 15.78 -10.27 19.53
CA ASP A 311 16.11 -9.73 18.21
C ASP A 311 15.02 -8.72 17.75
N LEU A 312 15.31 -7.93 16.71
CA LEU A 312 14.38 -6.96 16.11
C LEU A 312 14.27 -7.21 14.61
N VAL A 313 13.04 -7.34 14.10
CA VAL A 313 12.78 -7.71 12.70
C VAL A 313 12.14 -6.55 11.96
N ARG A 314 12.69 -6.18 10.80
CA ARG A 314 12.10 -5.15 9.94
C ARG A 314 10.74 -5.61 9.40
N THR A 315 9.71 -4.78 9.50
CA THR A 315 8.41 -5.09 8.90
C THR A 315 8.39 -4.73 7.40
N PRO A 316 7.54 -5.38 6.59
CA PRO A 316 7.34 -5.00 5.19
C PRO A 316 6.89 -3.54 5.03
N SER A 317 7.32 -2.88 3.96
CA SER A 317 7.07 -1.46 3.72
C SER A 317 5.59 -1.08 3.57
N MET A 318 4.71 -2.04 3.31
CA MET A 318 3.26 -1.83 3.15
C MET A 318 2.45 -2.36 4.35
N MET A 319 3.14 -2.82 5.40
CA MET A 319 2.51 -3.28 6.64
C MET A 319 1.82 -2.11 7.34
N ASP A 320 0.51 -2.20 7.55
CA ASP A 320 -0.26 -1.26 8.36
C ASP A 320 -0.65 -1.88 9.71
N ALA A 321 -1.23 -1.08 10.60
CA ALA A 321 -1.62 -1.52 11.93
C ALA A 321 -2.61 -2.69 11.91
N LYS A 322 -3.60 -2.67 11.00
CA LYS A 322 -4.63 -3.72 10.90
C LYS A 322 -4.02 -5.05 10.46
N THR A 323 -3.20 -5.03 9.41
CA THR A 323 -2.53 -6.22 8.88
C THR A 323 -1.53 -6.78 9.89
N TYR A 324 -0.80 -5.92 10.60
CA TYR A 324 0.15 -6.35 11.63
C TYR A 324 -0.55 -6.98 12.84
N LEU A 325 -1.68 -6.42 13.27
CA LEU A 325 -2.47 -6.95 14.38
C LEU A 325 -3.18 -8.26 14.04
N GLY A 326 -3.49 -8.48 12.76
CA GLY A 326 -4.35 -9.57 12.32
C GLY A 326 -5.83 -9.28 12.64
N GLU A 327 -6.72 -9.81 11.82
CA GLU A 327 -8.16 -9.54 11.90
C GLU A 327 -8.74 -9.85 13.28
N GLU A 328 -8.49 -11.05 13.80
CA GLU A 328 -9.10 -11.52 15.05
C GLU A 328 -8.74 -10.63 16.24
N TYR A 329 -7.45 -10.27 16.38
CA TYR A 329 -6.98 -9.44 17.48
C TYR A 329 -7.40 -7.98 17.29
N TYR A 330 -7.38 -7.47 16.05
CA TYR A 330 -7.87 -6.14 15.71
C TYR A 330 -9.36 -5.98 16.08
N HIS A 331 -10.17 -6.97 15.74
CA HIS A 331 -11.60 -7.03 16.08
C HIS A 331 -11.84 -7.10 17.58
N ALA A 332 -11.08 -7.93 18.30
CA ALA A 332 -11.14 -8.00 19.77
C ALA A 332 -10.81 -6.63 20.42
N ILE A 333 -9.76 -5.94 19.95
CA ILE A 333 -9.42 -4.59 20.44
C ILE A 333 -10.54 -3.59 20.12
N LYS A 334 -11.08 -3.63 18.90
CA LYS A 334 -12.15 -2.74 18.45
C LYS A 334 -13.40 -2.91 19.31
N ALA A 335 -13.80 -4.17 19.58
CA ALA A 335 -14.93 -4.51 20.43
C ALA A 335 -14.76 -3.98 21.86
N LEU A 336 -13.52 -3.87 22.36
CA LEU A 336 -13.18 -3.31 23.67
C LEU A 336 -12.90 -1.80 23.69
N LYS A 337 -12.97 -1.10 22.56
CA LYS A 337 -12.73 0.36 22.50
C LYS A 337 -13.94 1.14 22.02
N LYS A 338 -14.81 0.52 21.25
CA LYS A 338 -16.09 1.10 20.82
C LYS A 338 -17.18 0.48 21.68
N GLY A 339 -17.90 1.30 22.47
CA GLY A 339 -19.11 0.80 23.13
C GLY A 339 -20.06 0.17 22.11
N MET A 340 -20.82 -0.84 22.53
CA MET A 340 -21.80 -1.52 21.68
C MET A 340 -22.77 -0.51 21.04
N LEU A 341 -22.40 -0.06 19.84
CA LEU A 341 -23.31 0.36 18.78
C LEU A 341 -23.21 -0.74 17.73
N PHE A 342 -23.80 -1.89 18.06
CA PHE A 342 -24.16 -2.92 17.11
C PHE A 342 -25.62 -3.34 17.39
N SER A 343 -26.53 -2.64 16.75
CA SER A 343 -27.53 -3.27 15.89
C SER A 343 -27.16 -2.72 14.51
N GLU A 344 -26.76 -3.47 13.49
CA GLU A 344 -27.18 -4.79 13.04
C GLU A 344 -25.97 -5.56 12.46
N LYS A 345 -25.76 -6.80 12.89
CA LYS A 345 -25.20 -7.84 12.01
C LYS A 345 -26.27 -8.93 11.88
N THR A 346 -27.44 -8.54 11.41
CA THR A 346 -28.23 -9.45 10.58
C THR A 346 -27.62 -9.36 9.18
N ASP A 347 -26.97 -10.44 8.76
CA ASP A 347 -27.02 -10.96 7.39
C ASP A 347 -27.29 -9.94 6.26
N THR A 348 -26.45 -8.90 6.13
CA THR A 348 -26.52 -7.89 5.05
C THR A 348 -25.23 -7.83 4.26
N ARG A 349 -24.53 -8.96 4.09
CA ARG A 349 -23.55 -9.05 3.00
C ARG A 349 -24.27 -9.36 1.69
N SER A 350 -25.18 -8.48 1.28
CA SER A 350 -26.01 -8.70 0.08
C SER A 350 -25.26 -8.43 -1.22
N LYS A 351 -24.07 -7.82 -1.17
CA LYS A 351 -23.26 -7.49 -2.36
C LYS A 351 -21.81 -7.94 -2.19
N LEU A 352 -21.23 -8.44 -3.27
CA LEU A 352 -19.82 -8.86 -3.33
C LEU A 352 -18.93 -7.67 -3.70
N ASN A 353 -17.84 -7.46 -2.97
CA ASN A 353 -16.93 -6.35 -3.23
C ASN A 353 -15.85 -6.76 -4.26
N TRP A 354 -15.99 -6.34 -5.51
CA TRP A 354 -15.01 -6.60 -6.56
C TRP A 354 -13.92 -5.53 -6.58
N CYS A 355 -12.65 -5.92 -6.60
CA CYS A 355 -11.54 -4.98 -6.72
C CYS A 355 -11.13 -4.78 -8.18
N ALA A 356 -11.18 -3.54 -8.65
CA ALA A 356 -10.80 -3.10 -9.98
C ALA A 356 -9.46 -2.34 -9.93
N ILE A 357 -8.56 -2.66 -10.86
CA ILE A 357 -7.19 -2.14 -10.89
C ILE A 357 -7.12 -1.02 -11.94
N GLY A 358 -6.92 0.20 -11.47
CA GLY A 358 -6.81 1.39 -12.29
C GLY A 358 -8.15 2.01 -12.65
N HIS A 359 -8.06 3.18 -13.27
CA HIS A 359 -9.22 4.03 -13.54
C HIS A 359 -10.20 3.42 -14.56
N GLU A 360 -9.69 2.82 -15.63
CA GLU A 360 -10.52 2.28 -16.71
C GLU A 360 -11.23 0.98 -16.30
N GLU A 361 -10.57 0.09 -15.55
CA GLU A 361 -11.23 -1.06 -14.94
C GLU A 361 -12.31 -0.62 -13.95
N GLY A 362 -12.04 0.42 -13.16
CA GLY A 362 -12.99 1.01 -12.25
C GLY A 362 -14.29 1.45 -12.94
N LYS A 363 -14.21 2.05 -14.14
CA LYS A 363 -15.40 2.42 -14.92
C LYS A 363 -16.19 1.21 -15.40
N LYS A 364 -15.50 0.19 -15.92
CA LYS A 364 -16.16 -1.05 -16.37
C LYS A 364 -16.82 -1.76 -15.19
N CYS A 365 -16.17 -1.79 -14.04
CA CYS A 365 -16.72 -2.33 -12.81
C CYS A 365 -17.97 -1.55 -12.36
N ASP A 366 -17.95 -0.21 -12.38
CA ASP A 366 -19.11 0.60 -12.00
C ASP A 366 -20.35 0.26 -12.85
N ILE A 367 -20.17 0.04 -14.16
CA ILE A 367 -21.25 -0.38 -15.06
C ILE A 367 -21.73 -1.79 -14.69
N TRP A 368 -20.82 -2.71 -14.43
CA TRP A 368 -21.16 -4.07 -13.96
C TRP A 368 -21.96 -4.03 -12.65
N ALA A 369 -21.59 -3.16 -11.71
CA ALA A 369 -22.25 -2.96 -10.42
C ALA A 369 -23.65 -2.34 -10.52
N ILE A 370 -23.98 -1.64 -11.61
CA ILE A 370 -25.34 -1.15 -11.85
C ILE A 370 -26.27 -2.30 -12.23
N LEU A 371 -25.74 -3.29 -12.96
CA LEU A 371 -26.52 -4.40 -13.52
C LEU A 371 -26.52 -5.65 -12.63
N SER A 372 -25.68 -5.67 -11.58
CA SER A 372 -25.35 -6.87 -10.80
C SER A 372 -25.18 -6.54 -9.32
N GLU A 373 -25.17 -7.57 -8.47
CA GLU A 373 -25.10 -7.43 -7.02
C GLU A 373 -23.64 -7.29 -6.51
N ILE A 374 -22.88 -6.36 -7.08
CA ILE A 374 -21.50 -6.06 -6.65
C ILE A 374 -21.29 -4.60 -6.26
N GLU A 375 -20.24 -4.37 -5.51
CA GLU A 375 -19.67 -3.05 -5.23
C GLU A 375 -18.21 -3.01 -5.69
N CYS A 376 -17.78 -1.88 -6.27
CA CYS A 376 -16.47 -1.77 -6.88
C CYS A 376 -15.48 -1.01 -5.99
N ILE A 377 -14.47 -1.73 -5.51
CA ILE A 377 -13.30 -1.18 -4.83
C ILE A 377 -12.26 -0.85 -5.90
N LYS A 378 -11.73 0.37 -5.91
CA LYS A 378 -10.80 0.83 -6.95
C LYS A 378 -9.44 1.11 -6.34
N GLU A 379 -8.43 0.43 -6.84
CA GLU A 379 -7.04 0.60 -6.43
C GLU A 379 -6.15 0.81 -7.67
N ASN A 380 -4.90 1.25 -7.48
CA ASN A 380 -4.01 1.53 -8.61
C ASN A 380 -3.09 0.36 -8.97
N SER A 381 -3.07 -0.72 -8.18
CA SER A 381 -2.22 -1.89 -8.42
C SER A 381 -2.85 -3.19 -7.91
N ALA A 382 -2.39 -4.32 -8.45
CA ALA A 382 -2.85 -5.64 -8.05
C ALA A 382 -2.55 -5.95 -6.57
N GLU A 383 -1.40 -5.50 -6.07
CA GLU A 383 -0.96 -5.70 -4.69
C GLU A 383 -1.88 -4.96 -3.71
N GLN A 384 -2.36 -3.77 -4.07
CA GLN A 384 -3.34 -3.04 -3.28
C GLN A 384 -4.68 -3.80 -3.22
N CYS A 385 -5.13 -4.38 -4.34
CA CYS A 385 -6.30 -5.25 -4.35
C CYS A 385 -6.12 -6.51 -3.50
N ILE A 386 -4.98 -7.20 -3.61
CA ILE A 386 -4.63 -8.36 -2.77
C ILE A 386 -4.69 -7.97 -1.29
N SER A 387 -4.11 -6.83 -0.92
CA SER A 387 -4.14 -6.30 0.45
C SER A 387 -5.57 -6.00 0.94
N LYS A 388 -6.41 -5.37 0.11
CA LYS A 388 -7.83 -5.11 0.43
C LYS A 388 -8.61 -6.41 0.62
N ILE A 389 -8.33 -7.43 -0.18
CA ILE A 389 -8.93 -8.77 -0.03
C ILE A 389 -8.48 -9.39 1.29
N MET A 390 -7.19 -9.38 1.62
CA MET A 390 -6.73 -9.91 2.92
C MET A 390 -7.40 -9.22 4.12
N LYS A 391 -7.67 -7.91 4.02
CA LYS A 391 -8.32 -7.10 5.07
C LYS A 391 -9.84 -7.25 5.14
N GLY A 392 -10.44 -8.08 4.29
CA GLY A 392 -11.90 -8.19 4.21
C GLY A 392 -12.62 -6.97 3.61
N GLU A 393 -11.88 -6.03 3.01
CA GLU A 393 -12.42 -4.79 2.42
C GLU A 393 -12.86 -5.00 0.96
N ALA A 394 -12.22 -5.94 0.26
CA ALA A 394 -12.64 -6.48 -1.02
C ALA A 394 -12.82 -8.01 -0.91
N ASP A 395 -13.48 -8.64 -1.88
CA ASP A 395 -13.73 -10.08 -1.89
C ASP A 395 -13.04 -10.81 -3.03
N ALA A 396 -12.90 -10.19 -4.19
CA ALA A 396 -12.30 -10.85 -5.35
C ALA A 396 -11.60 -9.87 -6.30
N VAL A 397 -10.61 -10.38 -7.03
CA VAL A 397 -9.92 -9.68 -8.12
C VAL A 397 -9.40 -10.72 -9.13
N SER A 398 -9.37 -10.38 -10.42
CA SER A 398 -8.72 -11.20 -11.45
C SER A 398 -7.24 -10.83 -11.55
N LEU A 399 -6.35 -11.82 -11.46
CA LEU A 399 -4.90 -11.64 -11.46
C LEU A 399 -4.22 -12.43 -12.57
N ASP A 400 -3.11 -11.90 -13.06
CA ASP A 400 -2.18 -12.66 -13.90
C ASP A 400 -1.31 -13.62 -13.07
N GLY A 401 -0.71 -14.60 -13.74
CA GLY A 401 0.11 -15.63 -13.11
C GLY A 401 1.28 -15.10 -12.27
N GLY A 402 1.79 -13.89 -12.53
CA GLY A 402 2.82 -13.25 -11.70
C GLY A 402 2.27 -12.81 -10.33
N TYR A 403 1.11 -12.15 -10.30
CA TYR A 403 0.45 -11.75 -9.06
C TYR A 403 -0.25 -12.89 -8.32
N MET A 404 -0.61 -13.96 -9.03
CA MET A 404 -1.10 -15.19 -8.42
C MET A 404 -0.10 -15.71 -7.38
N PHE A 405 1.20 -15.75 -7.69
CA PHE A 405 2.24 -16.16 -6.73
C PHE A 405 2.17 -15.33 -5.42
N THR A 406 2.09 -14.00 -5.55
CA THR A 406 1.95 -13.09 -4.41
C THR A 406 0.66 -13.35 -3.63
N ALA A 407 -0.47 -13.52 -4.31
CA ALA A 407 -1.75 -13.84 -3.67
C ALA A 407 -1.69 -15.16 -2.89
N GLY A 408 -0.96 -16.16 -3.39
CA GLY A 408 -0.76 -17.45 -2.73
C GLY A 408 0.07 -17.32 -1.46
N ALA A 409 1.15 -16.56 -1.51
CA ALA A 409 1.94 -16.23 -0.31
C ALA A 409 1.13 -15.47 0.75
N CYS A 410 0.06 -14.78 0.34
CA CYS A 410 -0.90 -14.10 1.20
C CYS A 410 -2.05 -14.99 1.71
N GLY A 411 -2.07 -16.28 1.38
CA GLY A 411 -3.10 -17.24 1.81
C GLY A 411 -4.42 -17.15 1.04
N LEU A 412 -4.44 -16.50 -0.12
CA LEU A 412 -5.61 -16.46 -1.00
C LEU A 412 -5.69 -17.73 -1.86
N GLU A 413 -6.90 -18.10 -2.26
CA GLU A 413 -7.18 -19.28 -3.09
C GLU A 413 -7.71 -18.85 -4.48
N PRO A 414 -7.36 -19.59 -5.55
CA PRO A 414 -7.97 -19.41 -6.87
C PRO A 414 -9.42 -19.91 -6.86
N VAL A 415 -10.31 -19.14 -7.47
CA VAL A 415 -11.75 -19.42 -7.54
C VAL A 415 -12.17 -19.86 -8.92
N MET A 416 -11.82 -19.06 -9.93
CA MET A 416 -12.12 -19.35 -11.33
C MET A 416 -10.96 -18.90 -12.22
N SER A 417 -10.78 -19.57 -13.34
CA SER A 417 -9.71 -19.26 -14.28
C SER A 417 -10.24 -18.95 -15.68
N GLU A 418 -9.63 -17.96 -16.33
CA GLU A 418 -9.96 -17.57 -17.69
C GLU A 418 -9.59 -18.67 -18.70
N TYR A 419 -10.50 -18.98 -19.61
CA TYR A 419 -10.26 -19.91 -20.72
C TYR A 419 -10.24 -19.17 -22.05
N TYR A 420 -9.29 -19.48 -22.94
CA TYR A 420 -9.06 -18.69 -24.16
C TYR A 420 -9.24 -19.46 -25.48
N ASP A 421 -9.32 -20.79 -25.43
CA ASP A 421 -9.36 -21.59 -26.65
C ASP A 421 -10.75 -21.51 -27.30
N LYS A 422 -10.75 -21.17 -28.60
CA LYS A 422 -11.96 -21.01 -29.42
C LYS A 422 -12.47 -22.33 -30.00
N GLY A 423 -11.68 -23.41 -29.92
CA GLY A 423 -11.96 -24.70 -30.56
C GLY A 423 -12.96 -25.61 -29.83
N SER A 424 -13.38 -25.29 -28.61
CA SER A 424 -14.23 -26.15 -27.79
C SER A 424 -15.26 -25.36 -26.98
N VAL A 425 -16.47 -25.21 -27.55
CA VAL A 425 -17.64 -24.56 -26.90
C VAL A 425 -18.41 -25.53 -25.97
N LYS A 426 -18.02 -26.81 -25.94
CA LYS A 426 -18.45 -27.73 -24.87
C LYS A 426 -17.43 -27.61 -23.76
N THR A 427 -17.86 -27.17 -22.57
CA THR A 427 -17.04 -27.11 -21.35
C THR A 427 -16.09 -28.31 -21.29
N PRO A 428 -14.76 -28.11 -21.28
CA PRO A 428 -13.84 -29.23 -21.26
C PRO A 428 -14.04 -29.97 -19.94
N GLN A 429 -14.70 -31.13 -19.99
CA GLN A 429 -14.99 -31.95 -18.83
C GLN A 429 -13.71 -32.47 -18.13
N TYR A 430 -12.53 -32.17 -18.70
CA TYR A 430 -11.21 -32.68 -18.31
C TYR A 430 -10.07 -31.66 -18.29
N VAL A 431 -10.31 -30.35 -18.48
CA VAL A 431 -9.22 -29.34 -18.32
C VAL A 431 -9.28 -28.78 -16.90
N PHE A 432 -8.48 -29.39 -16.03
CA PHE A 432 -8.45 -29.06 -14.59
C PHE A 432 -7.90 -27.65 -14.32
N PHE A 433 -6.93 -27.19 -15.11
CA PHE A 433 -6.38 -25.83 -15.05
C PHE A 433 -6.11 -25.29 -16.47
N PRO A 434 -6.85 -24.28 -16.95
CA PRO A 434 -6.61 -23.72 -18.27
C PRO A 434 -5.27 -22.98 -18.33
N ARG A 435 -4.61 -23.05 -19.48
CA ARG A 435 -3.28 -22.47 -19.68
C ARG A 435 -3.27 -21.53 -20.87
N THR A 436 -2.39 -20.54 -20.83
CA THR A 436 -2.33 -19.48 -21.86
C THR A 436 -1.40 -19.87 -23.00
N TYR A 437 -0.14 -20.15 -22.69
CA TYR A 437 0.90 -20.49 -23.65
C TYR A 437 2.10 -21.13 -22.93
N PHE A 438 2.99 -21.73 -23.71
CA PHE A 438 4.27 -22.27 -23.23
C PHE A 438 5.38 -21.24 -23.38
N ALA A 439 6.15 -21.01 -22.31
CA ALA A 439 7.38 -20.24 -22.35
C ALA A 439 8.52 -21.13 -22.88
N VAL A 440 9.25 -20.66 -23.89
CA VAL A 440 10.29 -21.44 -24.58
C VAL A 440 11.58 -20.63 -24.75
N ALA A 441 12.70 -21.34 -24.84
CA ALA A 441 13.98 -20.80 -25.28
C ALA A 441 14.23 -21.22 -26.73
N VAL A 442 14.33 -20.24 -27.63
CA VAL A 442 14.50 -20.44 -29.07
C VAL A 442 15.94 -20.11 -29.47
N VAL A 443 16.54 -20.97 -30.28
CA VAL A 443 17.89 -20.81 -30.84
C VAL A 443 17.87 -21.10 -32.33
N LYS A 444 18.89 -20.63 -33.07
CA LYS A 444 19.09 -21.03 -34.47
C LYS A 444 19.50 -22.50 -34.53
N LYS A 445 18.95 -23.23 -35.50
CA LYS A 445 19.27 -24.66 -35.70
C LYS A 445 20.72 -24.86 -36.14
N SER A 446 21.34 -23.86 -36.78
CA SER A 446 22.76 -23.84 -37.13
C SER A 446 23.68 -23.92 -35.92
N ASP A 447 23.26 -23.40 -34.77
CA ASP A 447 24.10 -23.27 -33.59
C ASP A 447 24.00 -24.55 -32.75
N SER A 448 24.44 -25.68 -33.31
CA SER A 448 24.27 -27.04 -32.77
C SER A 448 24.72 -27.18 -31.31
N ASP A 449 25.76 -26.45 -30.94
CA ASP A 449 26.45 -26.60 -29.66
C ASP A 449 25.69 -25.96 -28.50
N ILE A 450 24.69 -25.10 -28.76
CA ILE A 450 23.94 -24.41 -27.72
C ILE A 450 22.81 -25.30 -27.18
N ASN A 451 22.79 -25.47 -25.86
CA ASN A 451 21.74 -26.16 -25.11
C ASN A 451 21.47 -25.48 -23.76
N TRP A 452 20.40 -25.88 -23.07
CA TRP A 452 20.02 -25.28 -21.78
C TRP A 452 21.15 -25.33 -20.72
N LYS A 453 22.01 -26.36 -20.76
CA LYS A 453 23.05 -26.55 -19.75
C LYS A 453 24.25 -25.62 -19.96
N ASN A 454 24.46 -25.07 -21.15
CA ASN A 454 25.63 -24.25 -21.50
C ASN A 454 25.31 -22.81 -21.97
N LEU A 455 24.18 -22.25 -21.51
CA LEU A 455 23.77 -20.88 -21.81
C LEU A 455 24.67 -19.79 -21.20
N LYS A 456 25.45 -20.11 -20.16
CA LYS A 456 26.35 -19.15 -19.50
C LYS A 456 27.36 -18.58 -20.50
N GLY A 457 27.49 -17.25 -20.53
CA GLY A 457 28.37 -16.51 -21.44
C GLY A 457 27.84 -16.31 -22.86
N LYS A 458 26.67 -16.88 -23.21
CA LYS A 458 26.00 -16.62 -24.50
C LYS A 458 25.33 -15.24 -24.52
N LYS A 459 24.87 -14.82 -25.69
CA LYS A 459 24.09 -13.60 -25.89
C LYS A 459 22.60 -13.89 -25.83
N SER A 460 21.86 -13.18 -24.99
CA SER A 460 20.43 -13.44 -24.79
C SER A 460 19.52 -12.29 -25.21
N CYS A 461 18.31 -12.64 -25.61
CA CYS A 461 17.27 -11.72 -26.03
C CYS A 461 15.99 -11.97 -25.24
N HIS A 462 15.48 -10.92 -24.60
CA HIS A 462 14.37 -10.99 -23.67
C HIS A 462 13.25 -10.06 -24.08
N THR A 463 12.01 -10.44 -23.79
CA THR A 463 10.85 -9.59 -24.10
C THR A 463 10.81 -8.29 -23.29
N GLY A 464 11.53 -8.24 -22.17
CA GLY A 464 11.57 -7.13 -21.20
C GLY A 464 11.65 -7.63 -19.76
N ILE A 465 12.28 -6.85 -18.87
CA ILE A 465 12.40 -7.13 -17.44
C ILE A 465 11.01 -7.33 -16.82
N GLY A 466 10.85 -8.36 -15.99
CA GLY A 466 9.60 -8.66 -15.27
C GLY A 466 8.51 -9.36 -16.08
N ARG A 467 8.72 -9.61 -17.39
CA ARG A 467 7.76 -10.33 -18.23
C ARG A 467 7.88 -11.84 -18.05
N THR A 468 6.75 -12.54 -18.10
CA THR A 468 6.64 -13.96 -17.80
C THR A 468 7.60 -14.87 -18.57
N ALA A 469 7.41 -15.03 -19.89
CA ALA A 469 8.25 -15.93 -20.69
C ALA A 469 9.65 -15.37 -20.98
N GLY A 470 9.77 -14.05 -21.12
CA GLY A 470 11.04 -13.43 -21.50
C GLY A 470 11.99 -13.16 -20.34
N TRP A 471 11.51 -13.14 -19.08
CA TRP A 471 12.34 -12.82 -17.92
C TRP A 471 12.04 -13.74 -16.73
N ASN A 472 10.80 -13.77 -16.23
CA ASN A 472 10.51 -14.42 -14.94
C ASN A 472 10.81 -15.93 -14.95
N VAL A 473 10.32 -16.64 -15.96
CA VAL A 473 10.58 -18.07 -16.14
C VAL A 473 12.08 -18.35 -16.34
N PRO A 474 12.75 -17.82 -17.37
CA PRO A 474 14.14 -18.19 -17.64
C PRO A 474 15.10 -17.73 -16.53
N MET A 475 14.94 -16.52 -15.98
CA MET A 475 15.87 -16.01 -14.96
C MET A 475 15.66 -16.72 -13.61
N GLY A 476 14.42 -17.12 -13.30
CA GLY A 476 14.10 -17.97 -12.14
C GLY A 476 14.79 -19.32 -12.19
N LEU A 477 14.68 -20.02 -13.33
CA LEU A 477 15.36 -21.30 -13.53
C LEU A 477 16.89 -21.17 -13.49
N ILE A 478 17.44 -20.08 -14.03
CA ILE A 478 18.88 -19.80 -13.98
C ILE A 478 19.33 -19.54 -12.54
N ARG A 479 18.60 -18.72 -11.79
CA ARG A 479 18.86 -18.42 -10.37
C ARG A 479 18.90 -19.69 -9.54
N ASN A 480 17.93 -20.58 -9.72
CA ASN A 480 17.85 -21.87 -9.02
C ASN A 480 19.05 -22.78 -9.30
N LYS A 481 19.73 -22.61 -10.45
CA LYS A 481 20.91 -23.41 -10.82
C LYS A 481 22.24 -22.76 -10.43
N ALA A 482 22.34 -21.43 -10.50
CA ALA A 482 23.59 -20.70 -10.34
C ALA A 482 23.82 -20.16 -8.92
N ASP A 483 22.81 -20.22 -8.06
CA ASP A 483 22.78 -19.62 -6.71
C ASP A 483 23.35 -18.18 -6.63
N ASN A 484 23.13 -17.37 -7.67
CA ASN A 484 23.51 -15.96 -7.71
C ASN A 484 22.38 -15.08 -8.28
N CYS A 485 22.21 -13.87 -7.72
CA CYS A 485 21.24 -12.87 -8.15
C CYS A 485 21.80 -11.81 -9.11
N ASP A 486 23.11 -11.82 -9.34
CA ASP A 486 23.70 -11.00 -10.39
C ASP A 486 23.47 -11.65 -11.76
N PHE A 487 22.37 -11.26 -12.42
CA PHE A 487 22.06 -11.67 -13.78
C PHE A 487 22.96 -11.01 -14.83
N THR A 488 23.67 -9.93 -14.48
CA THR A 488 24.51 -9.18 -15.43
C THR A 488 25.77 -9.95 -15.84
N SER A 489 26.21 -10.89 -15.01
CA SER A 489 27.39 -11.73 -15.25
C SER A 489 27.07 -13.11 -15.82
N TYR A 490 25.79 -13.50 -15.94
CA TYR A 490 25.42 -14.81 -16.47
C TYR A 490 25.55 -14.87 -18.00
N PHE A 491 24.98 -13.89 -18.71
CA PHE A 491 25.11 -13.75 -20.16
C PHE A 491 26.21 -12.72 -20.47
N SER A 492 26.91 -12.89 -21.60
CA SER A 492 27.99 -11.95 -21.96
C SER A 492 27.44 -10.57 -22.33
N GLN A 493 26.35 -10.56 -23.09
CA GLN A 493 25.59 -9.36 -23.47
C GLN A 493 24.14 -9.76 -23.67
N SER A 494 23.21 -8.87 -23.32
CA SER A 494 21.78 -9.11 -23.57
C SER A 494 21.10 -7.92 -24.22
N CYS A 495 19.90 -8.15 -24.74
CA CYS A 495 18.88 -7.11 -24.78
C CYS A 495 17.72 -7.52 -23.87
N ALA A 496 17.63 -6.87 -22.72
CA ALA A 496 16.55 -6.98 -21.75
C ALA A 496 15.96 -5.59 -21.48
N PRO A 497 14.98 -5.16 -22.31
CA PRO A 497 14.38 -3.84 -22.18
C PRO A 497 13.81 -3.58 -20.78
N GLY A 498 14.09 -2.40 -20.23
CA GLY A 498 13.78 -2.02 -18.85
C GLY A 498 14.94 -2.19 -17.86
N ALA A 499 16.07 -2.76 -18.28
CA ALA A 499 17.29 -2.78 -17.48
C ALA A 499 18.03 -1.44 -17.51
N ASP A 500 19.04 -1.29 -16.64
CA ASP A 500 19.91 -0.12 -16.64
C ASP A 500 20.68 0.00 -17.96
N LEU A 501 20.71 1.21 -18.53
CA LEU A 501 21.29 1.52 -19.84
C LEU A 501 22.77 1.13 -19.94
N GLU A 502 23.52 1.28 -18.85
CA GLU A 502 24.96 0.97 -18.78
C GLU A 502 25.23 -0.50 -18.44
N SER A 503 24.19 -1.30 -18.19
CA SER A 503 24.32 -2.73 -17.88
C SER A 503 24.62 -3.57 -19.13
N SER A 504 25.30 -4.70 -18.94
CA SER A 504 25.45 -5.76 -19.96
C SER A 504 24.09 -6.25 -20.49
N LEU A 505 23.02 -6.09 -19.69
CA LEU A 505 21.65 -6.44 -20.05
C LEU A 505 21.05 -5.56 -21.16
N CYS A 506 21.57 -4.35 -21.39
CA CYS A 506 21.12 -3.44 -22.45
C CYS A 506 22.10 -3.37 -23.63
N ALA A 507 23.22 -4.10 -23.59
CA ALA A 507 24.30 -3.99 -24.56
C ALA A 507 23.84 -4.22 -26.01
N LEU A 508 22.99 -5.23 -26.25
CA LEU A 508 22.51 -5.61 -27.58
C LEU A 508 21.31 -4.79 -28.06
N CYS A 509 20.65 -4.02 -27.20
CA CYS A 509 19.46 -3.24 -27.55
C CYS A 509 19.78 -2.12 -28.57
N LYS A 510 18.81 -1.79 -29.45
CA LYS A 510 19.03 -0.91 -30.62
C LYS A 510 18.22 0.39 -30.60
N GLY A 511 17.33 0.59 -29.64
CA GLY A 511 16.40 1.72 -29.61
C GLY A 511 15.43 1.67 -30.79
N ASP A 512 15.10 2.83 -31.35
CA ASP A 512 14.16 2.98 -32.46
C ASP A 512 14.78 2.63 -33.83
N GLY A 513 16.06 2.22 -33.85
CA GLY A 513 16.83 1.93 -35.06
C GLY A 513 17.45 3.17 -35.72
N ARG A 514 17.39 4.36 -35.09
CA ARG A 514 18.06 5.60 -35.53
C ARG A 514 19.27 5.91 -34.61
N GLU A 515 20.22 6.73 -35.06
CA GLU A 515 21.47 7.01 -34.32
C GLU A 515 21.28 7.70 -32.95
N LEU A 516 20.08 8.20 -32.62
CA LEU A 516 19.81 8.84 -31.33
C LEU A 516 19.50 7.78 -30.26
N LYS A 517 20.38 7.66 -29.26
CA LYS A 517 20.30 6.73 -28.12
C LYS A 517 19.05 6.89 -27.20
N SER A 518 18.08 7.74 -27.52
CA SER A 518 17.05 8.17 -26.57
C SER A 518 16.02 7.08 -26.20
N SER A 519 15.87 6.02 -26.99
CA SER A 519 14.94 4.91 -26.71
C SER A 519 15.60 3.54 -26.50
N LYS A 520 16.94 3.47 -26.50
CA LYS A 520 17.67 2.21 -26.32
C LYS A 520 17.25 1.55 -25.00
N CYS A 521 16.94 0.26 -25.06
CA CYS A 521 16.53 -0.54 -23.91
C CYS A 521 15.22 -0.06 -23.22
N SER A 522 14.43 0.79 -23.88
CA SER A 522 13.12 1.20 -23.36
C SER A 522 12.18 -0.01 -23.26
N PRO A 523 11.45 -0.21 -22.15
CA PRO A 523 10.46 -1.28 -22.00
C PRO A 523 9.16 -0.97 -22.78
N SER A 524 9.29 -0.54 -24.03
CA SER A 524 8.20 -0.14 -24.90
C SER A 524 8.54 -0.41 -26.37
N ASN A 525 7.56 -0.31 -27.26
CA ASN A 525 7.77 -0.51 -28.70
C ASN A 525 8.69 0.55 -29.36
N SER A 526 9.18 1.53 -28.60
CA SER A 526 10.25 2.44 -29.06
C SER A 526 11.63 1.76 -29.12
N GLU A 527 11.76 0.57 -28.53
CA GLU A 527 12.87 -0.36 -28.72
C GLU A 527 12.44 -1.47 -29.69
N ILE A 528 13.14 -1.61 -30.81
CA ILE A 528 12.78 -2.60 -31.84
C ILE A 528 12.93 -4.05 -31.37
N TYR A 529 13.72 -4.29 -30.33
CA TYR A 529 13.88 -5.61 -29.70
C TYR A 529 12.94 -5.86 -28.52
N TYR A 530 11.98 -4.97 -28.25
CA TYR A 530 11.00 -5.16 -27.19
C TYR A 530 9.87 -6.14 -27.54
N GLY A 531 9.37 -6.85 -26.53
CA GLY A 531 8.26 -7.80 -26.67
C GLY A 531 8.64 -9.11 -27.36
N TYR A 532 7.65 -9.94 -27.67
CA TYR A 532 7.86 -11.27 -28.25
C TYR A 532 8.55 -11.23 -29.62
N THR A 533 8.00 -10.45 -30.55
CA THR A 533 8.56 -10.26 -31.89
C THR A 533 9.95 -9.63 -31.83
N GLY A 534 10.15 -8.63 -30.98
CA GLY A 534 11.44 -7.95 -30.84
C GLY A 534 12.53 -8.86 -30.25
N ALA A 535 12.22 -9.67 -29.24
CA ALA A 535 13.16 -10.64 -28.67
C ALA A 535 13.56 -11.72 -29.68
N PHE A 536 12.59 -12.21 -30.48
CA PHE A 536 12.88 -13.15 -31.57
C PHE A 536 13.76 -12.49 -32.64
N ARG A 537 13.43 -11.26 -33.05
CA ARG A 537 14.24 -10.46 -33.97
C ARG A 537 15.67 -10.26 -33.45
N CYS A 538 15.83 -9.91 -32.18
CA CYS A 538 17.14 -9.77 -31.53
C CYS A 538 18.00 -11.03 -31.68
N MET A 539 17.43 -12.23 -31.47
CA MET A 539 18.18 -13.47 -31.63
C MET A 539 18.49 -13.76 -33.11
N THR A 540 17.60 -13.41 -34.03
CA THR A 540 17.91 -13.55 -35.46
C THR A 540 19.07 -12.66 -35.90
N GLU A 541 19.15 -11.43 -35.38
CA GLU A 541 20.14 -10.43 -35.81
C GLU A 541 21.47 -10.45 -35.02
N VAL A 542 21.45 -10.57 -33.68
CA VAL A 542 22.64 -10.33 -32.83
C VAL A 542 22.81 -11.26 -31.64
N GLY A 543 21.74 -11.91 -31.17
CA GLY A 543 21.76 -12.81 -30.00
C GLY A 543 21.88 -14.29 -30.38
N ASP A 544 22.14 -15.13 -29.37
CA ASP A 544 22.26 -16.58 -29.52
C ASP A 544 20.96 -17.30 -29.12
N VAL A 545 20.24 -16.77 -28.12
CA VAL A 545 19.00 -17.35 -27.59
C VAL A 545 17.94 -16.27 -27.36
N ALA A 546 16.68 -16.57 -27.70
CA ALA A 546 15.52 -15.75 -27.39
C ALA A 546 14.56 -16.46 -26.43
N PHE A 547 14.11 -15.75 -25.40
CA PHE A 547 13.09 -16.23 -24.47
C PHE A 547 11.73 -15.64 -24.82
N VAL A 548 10.82 -16.47 -25.33
CA VAL A 548 9.54 -16.04 -25.92
C VAL A 548 8.44 -17.08 -25.67
N LYS A 549 7.22 -16.85 -26.17
CA LYS A 549 6.17 -17.86 -26.20
C LYS A 549 6.33 -18.79 -27.40
N HIS A 550 5.85 -20.03 -27.29
CA HIS A 550 5.96 -21.05 -28.35
C HIS A 550 5.39 -20.63 -29.72
N THR A 551 4.36 -19.78 -29.78
CA THR A 551 3.77 -19.33 -31.05
C THR A 551 4.64 -18.32 -31.80
N THR A 552 5.59 -17.66 -31.12
CA THR A 552 6.35 -16.54 -31.70
C THR A 552 7.18 -16.93 -32.91
N VAL A 553 7.69 -18.16 -32.97
CA VAL A 553 8.43 -18.65 -34.15
C VAL A 553 7.50 -18.63 -35.36
N PHE A 554 6.35 -19.30 -35.27
CA PHE A 554 5.38 -19.41 -36.37
C PHE A 554 4.75 -18.07 -36.76
N GLU A 555 4.60 -17.14 -35.81
CA GLU A 555 4.11 -15.78 -36.08
C GLU A 555 5.10 -14.94 -36.91
N ASN A 556 6.39 -15.32 -36.97
CA ASN A 556 7.45 -14.54 -37.58
C ASN A 556 8.24 -15.30 -38.67
N THR A 557 7.79 -16.49 -39.07
CA THR A 557 8.42 -17.31 -40.11
C THR A 557 7.39 -17.74 -41.15
N ASP A 558 7.86 -18.42 -42.20
CA ASP A 558 7.03 -19.10 -43.20
C ASP A 558 6.02 -18.14 -43.89
N GLY A 559 6.44 -16.89 -44.09
CA GLY A 559 5.64 -15.85 -44.75
C GLY A 559 4.55 -15.20 -43.88
N GLN A 560 4.46 -15.50 -42.58
CA GLN A 560 3.47 -14.90 -41.68
C GLN A 560 3.81 -13.45 -41.28
N ASN A 561 5.09 -13.08 -41.33
CA ASN A 561 5.54 -11.71 -41.08
C ASN A 561 6.29 -11.16 -42.31
N ASN A 562 5.71 -10.14 -42.93
CA ASN A 562 6.21 -9.53 -44.16
C ASN A 562 7.29 -8.46 -43.94
N ALA A 563 7.72 -8.21 -42.69
CA ALA A 563 8.79 -7.28 -42.40
C ALA A 563 10.12 -7.74 -43.02
N ASP A 564 10.97 -6.79 -43.44
CA ASP A 564 12.20 -7.09 -44.18
C ASP A 564 13.16 -8.07 -43.48
N TRP A 565 13.19 -8.04 -42.14
CA TRP A 565 14.03 -8.93 -41.33
C TRP A 565 13.45 -10.36 -41.19
N ALA A 566 12.14 -10.55 -41.40
CA ALA A 566 11.43 -11.80 -41.13
C ALA A 566 10.95 -12.54 -42.40
N LYS A 567 10.76 -11.82 -43.51
CA LYS A 567 10.12 -12.32 -44.74
C LYS A 567 10.70 -13.60 -45.34
N ASN A 568 11.98 -13.88 -45.08
CA ASN A 568 12.70 -15.05 -45.62
C ASN A 568 13.00 -16.13 -44.57
N LEU A 569 12.56 -15.97 -43.32
CA LEU A 569 12.82 -16.93 -42.24
C LEU A 569 11.88 -18.14 -42.35
N LYS A 570 12.41 -19.35 -42.15
CA LYS A 570 11.59 -20.57 -42.06
C LYS A 570 11.55 -21.09 -40.63
N SER A 571 10.42 -21.63 -40.18
CA SER A 571 10.33 -22.21 -38.82
C SER A 571 11.31 -23.36 -38.62
N SER A 572 11.64 -24.09 -39.70
CA SER A 572 12.62 -25.19 -39.72
C SER A 572 14.05 -24.76 -39.38
N ASP A 573 14.36 -23.46 -39.44
CA ASP A 573 15.69 -22.91 -39.20
C ASP A 573 15.96 -22.70 -37.70
N PHE A 574 14.99 -23.00 -36.85
CA PHE A 574 15.05 -22.79 -35.41
C PHE A 574 14.85 -24.09 -34.63
N SER A 575 15.23 -24.08 -33.35
CA SER A 575 14.98 -25.18 -32.42
C SER A 575 14.69 -24.64 -31.03
N LEU A 576 13.98 -25.44 -30.24
CA LEU A 576 13.73 -25.17 -28.83
C LEU A 576 14.81 -25.82 -27.97
N LEU A 577 15.18 -25.18 -26.86
CA LEU A 577 16.03 -25.78 -25.83
C LEU A 577 15.15 -26.37 -24.73
N CYS A 578 15.37 -27.65 -24.42
CA CYS A 578 14.66 -28.35 -23.36
C CYS A 578 15.50 -28.35 -22.07
N LEU A 579 14.84 -28.38 -20.90
CA LEU A 579 15.51 -28.30 -19.60
C LEU A 579 16.49 -29.45 -19.33
N ASP A 580 16.25 -30.62 -19.93
CA ASP A 580 17.11 -31.79 -19.85
C ASP A 580 18.43 -31.65 -20.65
N GLY A 581 18.58 -30.57 -21.42
CA GLY A 581 19.72 -30.28 -22.29
C GLY A 581 19.55 -30.75 -23.74
N THR A 582 18.42 -31.39 -24.08
CA THR A 582 18.09 -31.75 -25.46
C THR A 582 17.53 -30.56 -26.24
N ARG A 583 17.31 -30.76 -27.54
CA ARG A 583 16.69 -29.79 -28.45
C ARG A 583 15.52 -30.43 -29.16
N ALA A 584 14.50 -29.63 -29.48
CA ALA A 584 13.32 -30.10 -30.20
C ALA A 584 12.90 -29.14 -31.32
N ASP A 585 12.09 -29.64 -32.25
CA ASP A 585 11.45 -28.80 -33.26
C ASP A 585 10.48 -27.80 -32.58
N PRO A 586 10.32 -26.57 -33.08
CA PRO A 586 9.32 -25.64 -32.57
C PRO A 586 7.90 -26.21 -32.43
N LYS A 587 7.52 -27.21 -33.23
CA LYS A 587 6.21 -27.89 -33.14
C LYS A 587 6.07 -28.77 -31.90
N ASP A 588 7.16 -29.23 -31.32
CA ASP A 588 7.19 -30.12 -30.15
C ASP A 588 7.20 -29.36 -28.81
N TYR A 589 6.79 -28.08 -28.82
CA TYR A 589 6.80 -27.21 -27.65
C TYR A 589 6.08 -27.79 -26.42
N LYS A 590 5.06 -28.63 -26.61
CA LYS A 590 4.36 -29.30 -25.50
C LYS A 590 5.26 -30.24 -24.71
N ARG A 591 6.26 -30.85 -25.36
CA ARG A 591 7.28 -31.69 -24.72
C ARG A 591 8.53 -30.90 -24.33
N CYS A 592 8.85 -29.85 -25.08
CA CYS A 592 10.06 -29.06 -24.91
C CYS A 592 9.73 -27.59 -24.66
N HIS A 593 9.63 -27.22 -23.39
CA HIS A 593 9.40 -25.86 -22.93
C HIS A 593 10.11 -25.61 -21.59
N LEU A 594 10.15 -24.36 -21.16
CA LEU A 594 10.71 -23.96 -19.87
C LEU A 594 9.67 -24.02 -18.76
N ALA A 595 8.46 -23.53 -19.03
CA ALA A 595 7.31 -23.63 -18.14
C ALA A 595 6.01 -23.45 -18.93
N GLU A 596 4.94 -24.07 -18.44
CA GLU A 596 3.58 -23.77 -18.87
C GLU A 596 3.09 -22.51 -18.14
N VAL A 597 2.62 -21.49 -18.87
CA VAL A 597 2.16 -20.24 -18.24
C VAL A 597 0.67 -20.38 -17.88
N PRO A 598 0.31 -20.28 -16.59
CA PRO A 598 -1.07 -20.42 -16.14
C PRO A 598 -1.94 -19.30 -16.71
N ALA A 599 -3.23 -19.58 -16.85
CA ALA A 599 -4.21 -18.57 -17.19
C ALA A 599 -4.42 -17.57 -16.05
N HIS A 600 -5.00 -16.42 -16.38
CA HIS A 600 -5.44 -15.49 -15.35
C HIS A 600 -6.51 -16.17 -14.50
N ALA A 601 -6.56 -15.81 -13.22
CA ALA A 601 -7.53 -16.39 -12.32
C ALA A 601 -8.04 -15.35 -11.33
N VAL A 602 -9.30 -15.51 -10.97
CA VAL A 602 -9.94 -14.80 -9.88
C VAL A 602 -9.46 -15.42 -8.57
N VAL A 603 -9.00 -14.60 -7.64
CA VAL A 603 -8.61 -15.04 -6.29
C VAL A 603 -9.55 -14.48 -5.23
N SER A 604 -9.71 -15.21 -4.14
CA SER A 604 -10.48 -14.78 -2.97
C SER A 604 -9.92 -15.39 -1.68
N ARG A 605 -10.50 -14.99 -0.53
CA ARG A 605 -10.24 -15.65 0.75
C ARG A 605 -10.95 -17.01 0.80
N PRO A 606 -10.40 -18.03 1.52
CA PRO A 606 -10.99 -19.37 1.59
C PRO A 606 -12.47 -19.37 2.01
N GLU A 607 -12.87 -18.50 2.94
CA GLU A 607 -14.25 -18.40 3.43
C GLU A 607 -15.21 -17.71 2.45
N SER A 608 -14.70 -16.86 1.55
CA SER A 608 -15.48 -16.20 0.49
C SER A 608 -15.53 -17.01 -0.80
N TRP A 609 -14.71 -18.06 -0.92
CA TRP A 609 -14.50 -18.83 -2.15
C TRP A 609 -15.82 -19.26 -2.82
N LYS A 610 -16.72 -19.89 -2.04
CA LYS A 610 -18.00 -20.42 -2.56
C LYS A 610 -18.92 -19.30 -3.07
N THR A 611 -19.01 -18.20 -2.32
CA THR A 611 -19.83 -17.03 -2.68
C THR A 611 -19.35 -16.39 -3.97
N VAL A 612 -18.02 -16.19 -4.12
CA VAL A 612 -17.43 -15.64 -5.35
C VAL A 612 -17.65 -16.59 -6.54
N ARG A 613 -17.51 -17.90 -6.33
CA ARG A 613 -17.71 -18.92 -7.36
C ARG A 613 -19.16 -18.91 -7.85
N ASP A 614 -20.13 -18.97 -6.94
CA ASP A 614 -21.55 -18.99 -7.27
C ASP A 614 -21.98 -17.71 -8.01
N PHE A 615 -21.47 -16.56 -7.54
CA PHE A 615 -21.66 -15.28 -8.19
C PHE A 615 -21.14 -15.28 -9.64
N LEU A 616 -19.87 -15.63 -9.87
CA LEU A 616 -19.28 -15.58 -11.22
C LEU A 616 -19.92 -16.56 -12.22
N LYS A 617 -20.46 -17.70 -11.76
CA LYS A 617 -21.25 -18.61 -12.62
C LYS A 617 -22.50 -17.91 -13.14
N LYS A 618 -23.28 -17.33 -12.22
CA LYS A 618 -24.51 -16.59 -12.54
C LYS A 618 -24.22 -15.40 -13.47
N GLU A 619 -23.13 -14.69 -13.23
CA GLU A 619 -22.78 -13.51 -14.02
C GLU A 619 -22.33 -13.85 -15.44
N GLN A 620 -21.51 -14.89 -15.63
CA GLN A 620 -21.10 -15.28 -16.98
C GLN A 620 -22.25 -15.87 -17.81
N GLU A 621 -23.27 -16.48 -17.19
CA GLU A 621 -24.51 -16.90 -17.87
C GLU A 621 -25.32 -15.71 -18.40
N LYS A 622 -25.22 -14.54 -17.76
CA LYS A 622 -25.88 -13.30 -18.19
C LYS A 622 -25.03 -12.49 -19.16
N PHE A 623 -23.78 -12.25 -18.82
CA PHE A 623 -22.92 -11.25 -19.45
C PHE A 623 -21.67 -11.84 -20.11
N GLY A 624 -21.51 -13.16 -20.10
CA GLY A 624 -20.46 -13.86 -20.85
C GLY A 624 -20.68 -13.81 -22.36
N ARG A 625 -19.81 -14.46 -23.13
CA ARG A 625 -19.84 -14.39 -24.61
C ARG A 625 -21.16 -14.86 -25.23
N ASP A 626 -21.75 -15.90 -24.65
CA ASP A 626 -23.04 -16.47 -25.05
C ASP A 626 -24.17 -16.11 -24.06
N GLY A 627 -23.97 -15.04 -23.27
CA GLY A 627 -24.87 -14.66 -22.20
C GLY A 627 -26.16 -13.97 -22.67
N LEU A 628 -27.23 -14.11 -21.89
CA LEU A 628 -28.58 -13.59 -22.22
C LEU A 628 -28.65 -12.07 -22.35
N MET A 629 -27.73 -11.33 -21.70
CA MET A 629 -27.69 -9.87 -21.62
C MET A 629 -26.36 -9.29 -22.15
N VAL A 630 -25.66 -10.02 -23.03
CA VAL A 630 -24.35 -9.63 -23.57
C VAL A 630 -24.34 -8.27 -24.28
N ASN A 631 -25.48 -7.84 -24.84
CA ASN A 631 -25.63 -6.54 -25.51
C ASN A 631 -25.77 -5.37 -24.52
N GLU A 632 -26.17 -5.63 -23.27
CA GLU A 632 -26.27 -4.62 -22.22
C GLU A 632 -24.93 -4.45 -21.50
N PHE A 633 -24.26 -5.57 -21.23
CA PHE A 633 -22.91 -5.59 -20.67
C PHE A 633 -22.19 -6.88 -21.06
N ASN A 634 -20.92 -6.76 -21.45
CA ASN A 634 -20.08 -7.90 -21.82
C ASN A 634 -18.86 -7.99 -20.90
N MET A 635 -18.82 -9.03 -20.08
CA MET A 635 -17.73 -9.26 -19.11
C MET A 635 -16.36 -9.38 -19.80
N PHE A 636 -16.32 -10.03 -20.97
CA PHE A 636 -15.08 -10.38 -21.67
C PHE A 636 -14.81 -9.51 -22.90
N SER A 637 -15.35 -8.29 -22.92
CA SER A 637 -15.06 -7.27 -23.94
C SER A 637 -14.82 -5.92 -23.30
N SER A 638 -13.79 -5.23 -23.78
CA SER A 638 -13.46 -3.84 -23.40
C SER A 638 -13.61 -2.86 -24.56
N LYS A 639 -14.24 -3.27 -25.67
CA LYS A 639 -14.37 -2.43 -26.89
C LYS A 639 -15.04 -1.08 -26.67
N ASP A 640 -15.97 -0.99 -25.72
CA ASP A 640 -16.72 0.24 -25.41
C ASP A 640 -15.96 1.19 -24.46
N TYR A 641 -14.72 0.84 -24.11
CA TYR A 641 -13.86 1.56 -23.19
C TYR A 641 -12.57 2.00 -23.90
N ASN A 642 -11.88 2.99 -23.34
CA ASN A 642 -10.66 3.55 -23.94
C ASN A 642 -9.41 2.66 -23.74
N ASP A 643 -9.59 1.40 -23.36
CA ASP A 643 -8.51 0.47 -23.02
C ASP A 643 -8.93 -1.00 -23.26
N LYS A 644 -8.01 -1.95 -23.10
CA LYS A 644 -8.21 -3.38 -23.41
C LYS A 644 -8.00 -4.25 -22.19
N ASN A 645 -8.61 -5.44 -22.19
CA ASN A 645 -8.47 -6.45 -21.12
C ASN A 645 -8.84 -5.91 -19.72
N LEU A 646 -9.92 -5.13 -19.64
CA LEU A 646 -10.38 -4.55 -18.38
C LEU A 646 -11.18 -5.59 -17.59
N LEU A 647 -10.80 -5.81 -16.32
CA LEU A 647 -11.31 -6.83 -15.38
C LEU A 647 -10.93 -8.26 -15.77
N PHE A 648 -11.13 -8.60 -17.05
CA PHE A 648 -10.76 -9.88 -17.64
C PHE A 648 -10.15 -9.63 -19.01
N LYS A 649 -9.37 -10.59 -19.53
CA LYS A 649 -8.89 -10.47 -20.92
C LYS A 649 -10.04 -10.48 -21.93
N ASP A 650 -9.90 -9.67 -22.97
CA ASP A 650 -10.86 -9.64 -24.09
C ASP A 650 -10.90 -10.96 -24.87
N SER A 651 -9.85 -11.77 -24.73
CA SER A 651 -9.74 -13.09 -25.35
C SER A 651 -10.42 -14.21 -24.56
N THR A 652 -10.90 -13.93 -23.34
CA THR A 652 -11.59 -14.89 -22.49
C THR A 652 -12.87 -15.37 -23.16
N GLN A 653 -13.02 -16.69 -23.30
CA GLN A 653 -14.22 -17.36 -23.80
C GLN A 653 -15.21 -17.59 -22.66
N CYS A 654 -14.74 -18.12 -21.53
CA CYS A 654 -15.52 -18.35 -20.31
C CYS A 654 -14.60 -18.43 -19.08
N LEU A 655 -15.20 -18.51 -17.89
CA LEU A 655 -14.50 -18.78 -16.64
C LEU A 655 -14.72 -20.22 -16.20
N LEU A 656 -13.64 -20.98 -16.01
CA LEU A 656 -13.67 -22.35 -15.52
C LEU A 656 -13.52 -22.38 -13.99
N GLU A 657 -14.32 -23.21 -13.33
CA GLU A 657 -14.21 -23.42 -11.89
C GLU A 657 -12.89 -24.11 -11.53
N VAL A 658 -12.19 -23.55 -10.56
CA VAL A 658 -11.02 -24.19 -9.94
C VAL A 658 -11.50 -24.94 -8.70
N PRO A 659 -11.08 -26.18 -8.40
CA PRO A 659 -11.57 -26.86 -7.20
C PRO A 659 -11.27 -26.08 -5.91
N GLN A 660 -12.21 -26.10 -4.96
CA GLN A 660 -12.04 -25.44 -3.66
C GLN A 660 -10.80 -25.98 -2.92
N HIS A 661 -10.12 -25.12 -2.15
CA HIS A 661 -8.88 -25.45 -1.44
C HIS A 661 -7.69 -25.84 -2.33
N THR A 662 -7.77 -25.57 -3.64
CA THR A 662 -6.60 -25.67 -4.51
C THR A 662 -5.58 -24.63 -4.08
N LYS A 663 -4.39 -25.08 -3.66
CA LYS A 663 -3.28 -24.15 -3.39
C LYS A 663 -2.86 -23.46 -4.69
N ILE A 664 -2.53 -22.18 -4.61
CA ILE A 664 -2.04 -21.41 -5.76
C ILE A 664 -0.81 -22.06 -6.41
N GLU A 665 0.08 -22.66 -5.64
CA GLU A 665 1.25 -23.38 -6.14
C GLU A 665 0.85 -24.51 -7.11
N THR A 666 -0.20 -25.26 -6.75
CA THR A 666 -0.77 -26.32 -7.59
C THR A 666 -1.41 -25.77 -8.86
N PHE A 667 -2.13 -24.65 -8.74
CA PHE A 667 -2.74 -23.96 -9.88
C PHE A 667 -1.69 -23.41 -10.87
N LEU A 668 -0.62 -22.79 -10.35
CA LEU A 668 0.46 -22.24 -11.16
C LEU A 668 1.23 -23.35 -11.90
N GLY A 669 1.37 -24.51 -11.26
CA GLY A 669 2.23 -25.59 -11.71
C GLY A 669 3.67 -25.41 -11.22
N LYS A 670 4.34 -26.54 -10.99
CA LYS A 670 5.63 -26.59 -10.32
C LYS A 670 6.72 -25.78 -11.03
N GLU A 671 6.90 -25.94 -12.35
CA GLU A 671 7.99 -25.23 -13.04
C GLU A 671 7.82 -23.71 -12.98
N TYR A 672 6.58 -23.23 -13.13
CA TYR A 672 6.27 -21.81 -13.08
C TYR A 672 6.48 -21.26 -11.66
N HIS A 673 5.92 -21.94 -10.66
CA HIS A 673 6.07 -21.57 -9.27
C HIS A 673 7.54 -21.51 -8.85
N ASP A 674 8.32 -22.55 -9.13
CA ASP A 674 9.74 -22.63 -8.76
C ASP A 674 10.57 -21.53 -9.44
N SER A 675 10.19 -21.14 -10.65
CA SER A 675 10.84 -20.03 -11.36
C SER A 675 10.59 -18.68 -10.67
N VAL A 676 9.32 -18.38 -10.36
CA VAL A 676 8.96 -17.13 -9.69
C VAL A 676 9.52 -17.09 -8.26
N ALA A 677 9.46 -18.21 -7.54
CA ALA A 677 10.07 -18.37 -6.22
C ALA A 677 11.59 -18.17 -6.25
N GLY A 678 12.27 -18.71 -7.27
CA GLY A 678 13.71 -18.50 -7.46
C GLY A 678 14.05 -17.02 -7.57
N LEU A 679 13.33 -16.27 -8.41
CA LEU A 679 13.52 -14.83 -8.55
C LEU A 679 13.15 -14.05 -7.29
N ALA A 680 12.15 -14.50 -6.53
CA ALA A 680 11.75 -13.87 -5.28
C ALA A 680 12.94 -13.69 -4.33
N THR A 681 13.81 -14.70 -4.25
CA THR A 681 15.00 -14.69 -3.39
C THR A 681 16.02 -13.60 -3.73
N CYS A 682 15.92 -12.96 -4.90
CA CYS A 682 16.86 -11.92 -5.31
C CYS A 682 16.48 -10.51 -4.87
N SER A 683 15.23 -10.30 -4.46
CA SER A 683 14.78 -8.99 -3.98
C SER A 683 15.28 -8.66 -2.56
N SER A 684 15.90 -9.60 -1.84
CA SER A 684 16.50 -9.37 -0.51
C SER A 684 17.92 -8.80 -0.52
N SER A 685 18.61 -8.78 -1.67
CA SER A 685 20.06 -8.51 -1.77
C SER A 685 20.44 -7.10 -2.27
N GLY A 686 19.48 -6.19 -2.43
CA GLY A 686 19.74 -4.79 -2.80
C GLY A 686 19.80 -4.52 -4.31
N ASN A 687 19.30 -3.33 -4.66
CA ASN A 687 19.22 -2.66 -5.96
C ASN A 687 18.16 -3.12 -6.99
N HIS A 688 17.20 -2.21 -7.20
CA HIS A 688 16.42 -1.93 -8.42
C HIS A 688 15.94 -3.11 -9.27
N LEU A 689 14.91 -3.82 -8.79
CA LEU A 689 13.90 -4.45 -9.63
C LEU A 689 12.50 -3.98 -9.18
N PRO A 690 11.51 -3.85 -10.08
CA PRO A 690 10.20 -3.27 -9.76
C PRO A 690 9.30 -4.15 -8.87
N TRP A 691 9.86 -5.20 -8.26
CA TRP A 691 9.16 -6.18 -7.44
C TRP A 691 9.56 -6.03 -5.96
N GLY A 692 9.23 -4.86 -5.39
CA GLY A 692 9.44 -4.54 -3.96
C GLY A 692 8.49 -5.26 -2.99
N PHE A 693 7.99 -6.44 -3.36
CA PHE A 693 6.91 -7.13 -2.64
C PHE A 693 7.13 -8.65 -2.49
N PHE A 694 8.36 -9.15 -2.58
CA PHE A 694 8.57 -10.53 -2.16
C PHE A 694 8.62 -10.58 -0.63
N PRO A 695 7.69 -11.29 0.05
CA PRO A 695 7.98 -11.79 1.37
C PRO A 695 9.05 -12.86 1.19
N THR A 696 10.33 -12.47 1.22
CA THR A 696 11.46 -13.40 1.10
C THR A 696 11.69 -14.22 2.35
N GLN A 697 10.75 -14.20 3.29
CA GLN A 697 10.76 -15.08 4.44
C GLN A 697 9.33 -15.52 4.76
N PRO A 698 9.12 -16.79 5.15
CA PRO A 698 7.94 -17.19 5.92
C PRO A 698 7.75 -16.35 7.19
N HIS A 699 8.77 -15.54 7.56
CA HIS A 699 8.83 -14.61 8.67
C HIS A 699 8.24 -13.22 8.36
N ALA A 700 7.08 -13.15 7.67
CA ALA A 700 6.23 -11.99 7.86
C ALA A 700 5.68 -12.09 9.30
N PRO A 701 6.00 -11.15 10.21
CA PRO A 701 5.97 -11.42 11.65
C PRO A 701 4.63 -11.97 12.16
N CYS A 702 3.50 -11.71 11.49
CA CYS A 702 2.21 -12.25 11.89
C CYS A 702 1.30 -12.81 10.77
N LEU A 703 1.79 -13.01 9.54
CA LEU A 703 0.93 -13.36 8.39
C LEU A 703 0.82 -14.86 8.07
N GLY A 704 1.59 -15.74 8.72
CA GLY A 704 1.52 -17.19 8.46
C GLY A 704 0.29 -17.89 9.03
N ILE A 705 -0.76 -18.09 8.23
CA ILE A 705 -1.81 -19.13 8.34
C ILE A 705 -2.20 -19.42 6.87
N PHE A 706 -2.04 -20.57 6.23
CA PHE A 706 -2.39 -21.96 6.54
C PHE A 706 -1.35 -22.91 5.93
N THR A 707 -0.63 -23.68 6.74
CA THR A 707 -0.01 -24.94 6.28
C THR A 707 -0.54 -26.09 7.12
N ALA A 708 -1.27 -27.00 6.46
CA ALA A 708 -1.56 -28.32 7.02
C ALA A 708 -0.24 -29.15 7.05
N PRO A 709 -0.10 -30.11 7.98
CA PRO A 709 1.18 -30.75 8.27
C PRO A 709 1.62 -31.74 7.18
N ASP A 710 2.82 -31.55 6.64
CA ASP A 710 3.51 -32.55 5.85
C ASP A 710 4.15 -33.59 6.78
N ASN A 711 3.50 -34.74 6.92
CA ASN A 711 4.15 -35.99 7.32
C ASN A 711 4.75 -36.61 6.06
N PHE A 712 6.06 -36.52 5.83
CA PHE A 712 6.82 -37.55 5.11
C PHE A 712 8.30 -37.47 5.47
N GLY A 713 8.83 -38.60 5.94
CA GLY A 713 10.15 -38.73 6.54
C GLY A 713 11.32 -38.51 5.58
N LYS A 714 12.39 -37.94 6.12
CA LYS A 714 13.75 -38.01 5.55
C LYS A 714 14.41 -39.32 5.97
N PRO A 715 15.29 -39.90 5.14
CA PRO A 715 16.46 -40.61 5.64
C PRO A 715 17.72 -39.75 5.50
N ALA A 716 18.64 -40.06 6.42
CA ALA A 716 19.87 -39.37 6.77
C ALA A 716 21.07 -39.68 5.85
N HIS A 717 22.15 -38.90 6.09
CA HIS A 717 23.60 -39.12 5.88
C HIS A 717 24.23 -37.89 5.19
N SER A 718 25.42 -37.39 5.52
CA SER A 718 26.37 -37.55 6.62
C SER A 718 27.42 -36.45 6.43
N THR A 719 27.80 -35.77 7.51
CA THR A 719 29.14 -35.22 7.86
C THR A 719 30.20 -35.02 6.76
N ALA A 720 30.78 -33.81 6.70
CA ALA A 720 32.21 -33.59 6.97
C ALA A 720 32.55 -32.09 7.08
N VAL A 721 33.32 -31.79 8.13
CA VAL A 721 33.98 -30.53 8.50
C VAL A 721 35.33 -30.47 7.76
N LEU A 722 35.79 -29.28 7.31
CA LEU A 722 37.13 -28.75 7.61
C LEU A 722 37.42 -27.37 6.99
N ASP A 723 38.20 -26.61 7.76
CA ASP A 723 38.66 -25.23 7.64
C ASP A 723 39.67 -24.92 6.51
N CYS A 724 39.93 -23.60 6.41
CA CYS A 724 41.22 -22.93 6.16
C CYS A 724 41.49 -22.25 4.80
N GLU A 725 41.51 -20.91 4.91
CA GLU A 725 42.62 -20.01 4.56
C GLU A 725 42.96 -19.63 3.11
N ILE A 726 43.11 -18.31 2.98
CA ILE A 726 43.70 -17.52 1.89
C ILE A 726 45.22 -17.78 1.84
N PRO A 727 45.84 -17.67 0.64
CA PRO A 727 46.90 -16.67 0.55
C PRO A 727 46.92 -15.90 -0.78
N SER A 728 47.17 -14.60 -0.62
CA SER A 728 47.62 -13.66 -1.64
C SER A 728 49.02 -14.00 -2.16
N ARG A 729 49.30 -13.83 -3.45
CA ARG A 729 50.60 -13.27 -3.92
C ARG A 729 50.59 -12.81 -5.38
N ALA A 730 51.29 -11.70 -5.57
CA ALA A 730 51.50 -10.93 -6.78
C ALA A 730 52.68 -11.43 -7.64
N LEU A 731 52.73 -10.98 -8.90
CA LEU A 731 53.88 -10.72 -9.81
C LEU A 731 53.25 -10.41 -11.20
N GLY A 732 53.59 -9.41 -12.02
CA GLY A 732 54.74 -8.53 -12.09
C GLY A 732 55.27 -8.50 -13.54
N LEU A 733 55.24 -7.31 -14.16
CA LEU A 733 56.16 -6.79 -15.21
C LEU A 733 55.93 -7.08 -16.71
N GLY A 734 55.99 -5.98 -17.51
CA GLY A 734 56.64 -5.97 -18.84
C GLY A 734 55.92 -5.25 -19.99
N GLY A 735 56.20 -3.96 -20.25
CA GLY A 735 56.04 -3.32 -21.59
C GLY A 735 57.26 -3.62 -22.51
N PRO A 736 57.56 -2.85 -23.58
CA PRO A 736 56.88 -1.70 -24.19
C PRO A 736 56.90 -1.60 -25.76
N ALA A 737 56.19 -0.57 -26.28
CA ALA A 737 56.48 0.36 -27.40
C ALA A 737 56.96 -0.07 -28.82
N ALA A 738 56.30 0.55 -29.85
CA ALA A 738 56.82 1.19 -31.10
C ALA A 738 55.86 0.93 -32.30
N THR A 739 55.58 1.75 -33.32
CA THR A 739 55.81 3.14 -33.76
C THR A 739 54.90 3.38 -35.01
N ARG A 740 54.54 4.65 -35.28
CA ARG A 740 53.79 5.23 -36.44
C ARG A 740 54.54 5.09 -37.81
N PRO A 741 54.18 5.70 -39.00
CA PRO A 741 53.18 6.76 -39.37
C PRO A 741 52.53 6.75 -40.80
N HIS A 742 51.60 7.70 -41.07
CA HIS A 742 51.53 8.67 -42.22
C HIS A 742 50.10 9.34 -42.26
N LEU A 743 49.90 10.67 -42.09
CA LEU A 743 50.00 11.85 -43.02
C LEU A 743 48.87 11.84 -44.10
N LEU A 744 48.03 12.86 -44.37
CA LEU A 744 48.05 14.35 -44.43
C LEU A 744 46.58 14.88 -44.25
N ALA A 745 46.24 15.94 -43.53
CA ALA A 745 46.43 17.40 -43.72
C ALA A 745 45.53 18.09 -44.79
N LEU A 746 44.64 18.98 -44.34
CA LEU A 746 44.25 20.22 -45.04
C LEU A 746 44.16 21.38 -44.03
N LYS A 747 44.87 22.46 -44.36
CA LYS A 747 45.03 23.74 -43.63
C LYS A 747 43.84 24.68 -43.92
N TYR A 748 43.47 25.53 -42.96
CA TYR A 748 43.66 26.99 -43.12
C TYR A 748 43.56 27.72 -41.77
N SER A 749 44.41 28.73 -41.61
CA SER A 749 44.53 29.61 -40.44
C SER A 749 44.03 31.01 -40.81
N PHE A 750 43.57 31.83 -39.85
CA PHE A 750 44.25 33.09 -39.51
C PHE A 750 43.63 33.75 -38.27
N ASN A 751 44.51 34.47 -37.61
CA ASN A 751 44.50 35.07 -36.29
C ASN A 751 44.09 36.56 -36.37
N LYS A 752 43.21 37.07 -35.50
CA LYS A 752 43.45 38.25 -34.64
C LYS A 752 42.20 38.76 -33.92
N ARG A 753 42.48 39.16 -32.67
CA ARG A 753 41.70 39.99 -31.75
C ARG A 753 41.09 41.22 -32.42
N GLU A 754 39.82 41.47 -32.12
CA GLU A 754 39.21 42.74 -31.66
C GLU A 754 37.72 42.46 -31.39
N LEU A 755 37.12 43.17 -30.43
CA LEU A 755 35.67 43.22 -30.14
C LEU A 755 35.02 42.14 -29.23
N LEU A 756 35.56 41.98 -28.01
CA LEU A 756 34.95 41.21 -26.90
C LEU A 756 33.73 41.88 -26.21
N LEU A 757 33.17 42.96 -26.76
CA LEU A 757 32.07 43.71 -26.13
C LEU A 757 30.68 43.33 -26.67
N VAL A 758 30.57 42.96 -27.94
CA VAL A 758 29.27 42.69 -28.58
C VAL A 758 28.61 41.40 -28.07
N PRO A 759 29.31 40.26 -27.91
CA PRO A 759 28.67 39.03 -27.43
C PRO A 759 28.20 39.14 -25.98
N VAL A 760 28.93 39.89 -25.15
CA VAL A 760 28.60 40.09 -23.72
C VAL A 760 27.39 41.00 -23.57
N LEU A 761 27.31 42.07 -24.37
CA LEU A 761 26.13 42.95 -24.38
C LEU A 761 24.89 42.24 -24.94
N VAL A 762 25.04 41.38 -25.96
CA VAL A 762 23.94 40.55 -26.48
C VAL A 762 23.50 39.53 -25.43
N ALA A 763 24.43 38.88 -24.73
CA ALA A 763 24.09 37.93 -23.66
C ALA A 763 23.37 38.62 -22.49
N LEU A 764 23.81 39.82 -22.08
CA LEU A 764 23.15 40.60 -21.04
C LEU A 764 21.76 41.07 -21.50
N ALA A 765 21.61 41.54 -22.74
CA ALA A 765 20.32 41.93 -23.30
C ALA A 765 19.35 40.74 -23.40
N VAL A 766 19.84 39.56 -23.79
CA VAL A 766 19.03 38.34 -23.81
C VAL A 766 18.62 37.96 -22.39
N VAL A 767 19.51 37.99 -21.41
CA VAL A 767 19.16 37.69 -20.01
C VAL A 767 18.15 38.69 -19.45
N LEU A 768 18.30 39.98 -19.78
CA LEU A 768 17.40 41.05 -19.33
C LEU A 768 16.03 40.96 -20.02
N ILE A 769 16.00 40.66 -21.32
CA ILE A 769 14.76 40.37 -22.07
C ILE A 769 14.11 39.08 -21.55
N THR A 770 14.88 38.06 -21.18
CA THR A 770 14.36 36.80 -20.62
C THR A 770 13.79 37.03 -19.21
N LEU A 771 14.46 37.84 -18.38
CA LEU A 771 13.97 38.27 -17.06
C LEU A 771 12.73 39.15 -17.18
N VAL A 772 12.70 40.09 -18.14
CA VAL A 772 11.52 40.93 -18.40
C VAL A 772 10.38 40.10 -18.98
N LEU A 773 10.63 39.15 -19.87
CA LEU A 773 9.63 38.21 -20.37
C LEU A 773 9.14 37.26 -19.28
N LEU A 774 9.99 36.84 -18.34
CA LEU A 774 9.60 36.05 -17.17
C LEU A 774 8.81 36.87 -16.15
N LEU A 775 9.14 38.15 -15.97
CA LEU A 775 8.40 39.07 -15.10
C LEU A 775 7.06 39.52 -15.72
N ILE A 776 6.98 39.65 -17.05
CA ILE A 776 5.75 39.96 -17.79
C ILE A 776 4.87 38.71 -17.96
N ARG A 777 5.46 37.51 -18.20
CA ARG A 777 4.71 36.23 -18.18
C ARG A 777 4.26 35.84 -16.77
N GLY A 778 5.06 36.13 -15.75
CA GLY A 778 4.79 35.81 -14.35
C GLY A 778 3.68 36.66 -13.72
N ARG A 779 3.18 37.70 -14.39
CA ARG A 779 2.15 38.60 -13.84
C ARG A 779 0.80 38.60 -14.55
N ARG A 780 0.56 37.86 -15.65
CA ARG A 780 -0.69 38.05 -16.41
C ARG A 780 -1.49 36.85 -16.96
N SER A 781 -1.16 35.58 -16.68
CA SER A 781 -2.03 34.49 -17.18
C SER A 781 -1.91 33.17 -16.41
N SER A 782 -2.77 32.94 -15.41
CA SER A 782 -2.97 31.59 -14.83
C SER A 782 -4.32 31.41 -14.11
N ARG A 783 -4.95 32.47 -13.59
CA ARG A 783 -6.19 32.33 -12.80
C ARG A 783 -7.44 32.22 -13.68
N LYS A 784 -7.85 30.99 -14.00
CA LYS A 784 -9.08 30.70 -14.78
C LYS A 784 -10.13 29.89 -14.02
N ALA A 785 -9.88 29.45 -12.78
CA ALA A 785 -10.81 28.58 -12.07
C ALA A 785 -11.87 29.35 -11.23
N VAL A 786 -13.11 28.88 -11.23
CA VAL A 786 -14.20 29.31 -10.34
C VAL A 786 -14.56 28.12 -9.44
N LEU A 787 -14.50 28.32 -8.12
CA LEU A 787 -14.72 27.25 -7.14
C LEU A 787 -16.17 27.27 -6.63
N LEU A 788 -16.87 26.14 -6.70
CA LEU A 788 -18.15 25.93 -6.01
C LEU A 788 -17.88 25.31 -4.64
N VAL A 789 -18.26 26.02 -3.57
CA VAL A 789 -17.97 25.66 -2.17
C VAL A 789 -19.27 25.70 -1.35
N GLY A 790 -19.40 24.90 -0.30
CA GLY A 790 -20.59 24.87 0.56
C GLY A 790 -20.82 23.51 1.20
N LEU A 791 -21.79 23.42 2.11
CA LEU A 791 -22.13 22.19 2.85
C LEU A 791 -22.61 21.05 1.95
N CYS A 792 -22.66 19.82 2.47
CA CYS A 792 -23.33 18.71 1.78
C CYS A 792 -24.77 19.09 1.41
N ASP A 793 -25.27 18.50 0.32
CA ASP A 793 -26.66 18.66 -0.14
C ASP A 793 -27.10 20.07 -0.56
N SER A 794 -26.25 21.10 -0.48
CA SER A 794 -26.57 22.46 -0.97
C SER A 794 -26.78 22.56 -2.48
N GLY A 795 -26.47 21.49 -3.24
CA GLY A 795 -26.73 21.38 -4.67
C GLY A 795 -25.58 21.86 -5.56
N LYS A 796 -24.35 21.92 -5.04
CA LYS A 796 -23.13 22.30 -5.80
C LYS A 796 -22.93 21.44 -7.06
N THR A 797 -22.96 20.12 -6.92
CA THR A 797 -22.75 19.17 -8.03
C THR A 797 -23.88 19.18 -9.04
N VAL A 798 -25.11 19.48 -8.58
CA VAL A 798 -26.28 19.67 -9.45
C VAL A 798 -26.11 20.96 -10.26
N LEU A 799 -25.73 22.08 -9.63
CA LEU A 799 -25.43 23.34 -10.31
C LEU A 799 -24.26 23.18 -11.30
N PHE A 800 -23.19 22.50 -10.90
CA PHE A 800 -22.05 22.17 -11.75
C PHE A 800 -22.49 21.42 -13.02
N SER A 801 -23.26 20.34 -12.84
CA SER A 801 -23.76 19.53 -13.95
C SER A 801 -24.70 20.32 -14.86
N ARG A 802 -25.55 21.18 -14.28
CA ARG A 802 -26.53 21.99 -15.00
C ARG A 802 -25.86 23.08 -15.83
N LEU A 803 -24.85 23.77 -15.28
CA LEU A 803 -24.05 24.77 -16.01
C LEU A 803 -23.31 24.16 -17.21
N LEU A 804 -22.84 22.91 -17.10
CA LEU A 804 -22.08 22.26 -18.17
C LEU A 804 -22.96 21.63 -19.25
N SER A 805 -24.04 20.95 -18.85
CA SER A 805 -24.83 20.11 -19.74
C SER A 805 -26.22 20.67 -20.07
N GLY A 806 -26.67 21.70 -19.36
CA GLY A 806 -28.04 22.22 -19.45
C GLY A 806 -29.10 21.26 -18.91
N LYS A 807 -28.75 20.03 -18.51
CA LYS A 807 -29.68 18.99 -18.03
C LYS A 807 -29.58 18.79 -16.52
N LEU A 808 -30.70 18.46 -15.88
CA LEU A 808 -30.73 18.07 -14.48
C LEU A 808 -30.15 16.64 -14.37
N LYS A 809 -29.19 16.44 -13.47
CA LYS A 809 -28.64 15.12 -13.15
C LYS A 809 -28.85 14.84 -11.68
N ARG A 810 -29.26 13.61 -11.34
CA ARG A 810 -29.24 13.15 -9.95
C ARG A 810 -27.79 12.97 -9.51
N THR A 811 -27.43 13.57 -8.39
CA THR A 811 -26.06 13.58 -7.86
C THR A 811 -26.04 13.01 -6.45
N GLN A 812 -24.98 12.30 -6.11
CA GLN A 812 -24.66 11.90 -4.73
C GLN A 812 -23.59 12.83 -4.15
N THR A 813 -23.28 12.71 -2.86
CA THR A 813 -22.26 13.52 -2.21
C THR A 813 -20.89 13.34 -2.88
N SER A 814 -20.32 14.40 -3.43
CA SER A 814 -19.00 14.38 -4.07
C SER A 814 -17.88 14.06 -3.06
N ILE A 815 -17.09 13.03 -3.35
CA ILE A 815 -15.91 12.60 -2.57
C ILE A 815 -14.59 13.13 -3.18
N LYS A 816 -14.62 13.58 -4.45
CA LYS A 816 -13.51 14.25 -5.16
C LYS A 816 -13.99 15.52 -5.86
N ASP A 817 -13.05 16.41 -6.18
CA ASP A 817 -13.32 17.62 -6.95
C ASP A 817 -13.66 17.30 -8.41
N SER A 818 -14.74 17.89 -8.93
CA SER A 818 -15.09 17.78 -10.35
C SER A 818 -14.61 19.02 -11.08
N VAL A 819 -13.84 18.84 -12.15
CA VAL A 819 -13.24 19.95 -12.92
C VAL A 819 -13.72 19.88 -14.36
N ALA A 820 -14.27 20.98 -14.88
CA ALA A 820 -14.70 21.04 -16.27
C ALA A 820 -14.51 22.45 -16.86
N MET A 821 -14.44 22.52 -18.19
CA MET A 821 -14.36 23.80 -18.89
C MET A 821 -15.78 24.32 -19.17
N TYR A 822 -16.13 25.46 -18.59
CA TYR A 822 -17.41 26.15 -18.80
C TYR A 822 -17.26 27.26 -19.84
N GLN A 823 -18.12 27.24 -20.85
CA GLN A 823 -18.18 28.25 -21.90
C GLN A 823 -19.29 29.25 -21.56
N VAL A 824 -18.93 30.51 -21.36
CA VAL A 824 -19.89 31.57 -21.03
C VAL A 824 -20.84 31.77 -22.21
N ARG A 825 -22.14 31.54 -21.98
CA ARG A 825 -23.20 31.89 -22.93
C ARG A 825 -23.12 33.40 -23.21
N ASN A 826 -22.99 33.78 -24.49
CA ASN A 826 -22.88 35.16 -25.02
C ASN A 826 -21.50 35.88 -25.04
N LYS A 827 -20.37 35.18 -24.90
CA LYS A 827 -19.03 35.73 -25.26
C LYS A 827 -18.21 34.74 -26.08
N LYS A 828 -17.94 35.05 -27.37
CA LYS A 828 -17.02 34.24 -28.20
C LYS A 828 -15.59 34.39 -27.65
N GLY A 829 -15.03 33.31 -27.09
CA GLY A 829 -13.59 33.17 -26.82
C GLY A 829 -13.13 33.17 -25.34
N SER A 830 -14.03 33.26 -24.35
CA SER A 830 -13.64 33.21 -22.93
C SER A 830 -14.22 31.98 -22.20
N GLY A 831 -13.52 30.85 -22.29
CA GLY A 831 -13.79 29.67 -21.44
C GLY A 831 -13.12 29.83 -20.07
N MET A 832 -13.83 29.45 -19.00
CA MET A 832 -13.32 29.39 -17.63
C MET A 832 -13.38 27.96 -17.09
N THR A 833 -12.57 27.63 -16.10
CA THR A 833 -12.59 26.31 -15.47
C THR A 833 -13.56 26.36 -14.29
N LEU A 834 -14.61 25.55 -14.31
CA LEU A 834 -15.50 25.37 -13.16
C LEU A 834 -14.99 24.18 -12.33
N VAL A 835 -14.97 24.35 -11.01
CA VAL A 835 -14.51 23.32 -10.07
C VAL A 835 -15.57 23.14 -8.98
N ASP A 836 -16.16 21.95 -8.88
CA ASP A 836 -17.04 21.55 -7.78
C ASP A 836 -16.22 20.90 -6.66
N LEU A 837 -16.26 21.46 -5.44
CA LEU A 837 -15.55 20.91 -4.29
C LEU A 837 -16.44 20.00 -3.44
N PRO A 838 -15.91 18.89 -2.89
CA PRO A 838 -16.59 18.04 -1.92
C PRO A 838 -17.22 18.83 -0.78
N GLY A 839 -18.48 18.53 -0.49
CA GLY A 839 -19.24 19.21 0.56
C GLY A 839 -18.99 18.67 1.97
N HIS A 840 -18.38 17.49 2.12
CA HIS A 840 -18.21 16.82 3.42
C HIS A 840 -17.13 17.50 4.27
N GLU A 841 -17.37 17.69 5.57
CA GLU A 841 -16.51 18.47 6.48
C GLU A 841 -15.03 18.07 6.44
N SER A 842 -14.75 16.76 6.46
CA SER A 842 -13.39 16.21 6.43
C SER A 842 -12.63 16.44 5.11
N LEU A 843 -13.34 16.64 4.00
CA LEU A 843 -12.73 16.79 2.66
C LEU A 843 -12.72 18.26 2.21
N ARG A 844 -13.73 19.04 2.61
CA ARG A 844 -13.99 20.41 2.14
C ARG A 844 -12.78 21.32 2.21
N PHE A 845 -12.09 21.32 3.36
CA PHE A 845 -10.91 22.16 3.57
C PHE A 845 -9.65 21.60 2.91
N GLN A 846 -9.48 20.28 2.87
CA GLN A 846 -8.34 19.65 2.20
C GLN A 846 -8.28 19.99 0.70
N PHE A 847 -9.43 19.92 0.01
CA PHE A 847 -9.51 20.28 -1.40
C PHE A 847 -9.40 21.78 -1.61
N LEU A 848 -10.00 22.59 -0.74
CA LEU A 848 -9.87 24.04 -0.79
C LEU A 848 -8.40 24.49 -0.65
N GLU A 849 -7.62 23.88 0.25
CA GLU A 849 -6.18 24.15 0.41
C GLU A 849 -5.36 23.83 -0.85
N ARG A 850 -5.70 22.77 -1.59
CA ARG A 850 -5.02 22.43 -2.85
C ARG A 850 -5.14 23.56 -3.89
N TYR A 851 -6.31 24.16 -4.01
CA TYR A 851 -6.55 25.27 -4.94
C TYR A 851 -6.00 26.61 -4.43
N LYS A 852 -5.94 26.80 -3.09
CA LYS A 852 -5.28 27.94 -2.45
C LYS A 852 -3.76 27.92 -2.64
N ALA A 853 -3.11 26.77 -2.40
CA ALA A 853 -1.67 26.58 -2.53
C ALA A 853 -1.16 26.82 -3.97
N ALA A 854 -1.98 26.49 -4.97
CA ALA A 854 -1.68 26.71 -6.38
C ALA A 854 -2.03 28.12 -6.89
N ALA A 855 -2.68 28.97 -6.06
CA ALA A 855 -3.20 30.30 -6.41
C ALA A 855 -3.96 30.34 -7.76
N SER A 856 -4.69 29.28 -8.08
CA SER A 856 -5.20 28.98 -9.43
C SER A 856 -6.66 29.43 -9.68
N TYR A 857 -7.32 30.01 -8.69
CA TYR A 857 -8.73 30.45 -8.76
C TYR A 857 -8.89 31.98 -8.94
N ARG A 858 -9.97 32.36 -9.62
CA ARG A 858 -10.37 33.74 -9.98
C ARG A 858 -11.55 34.25 -9.16
N ALA A 859 -12.47 33.36 -8.76
CA ALA A 859 -13.68 33.69 -8.01
C ALA A 859 -14.18 32.47 -7.22
N ILE A 860 -15.03 32.72 -6.21
CA ILE A 860 -15.64 31.68 -5.37
C ILE A 860 -17.17 31.84 -5.41
N VAL A 861 -17.88 30.73 -5.61
CA VAL A 861 -19.34 30.64 -5.48
C VAL A 861 -19.64 29.75 -4.27
N PHE A 862 -20.17 30.34 -3.21
CA PHE A 862 -20.58 29.65 -2.01
C PHE A 862 -22.07 29.30 -2.10
N VAL A 863 -22.39 28.01 -2.23
CA VAL A 863 -23.73 27.49 -2.48
C VAL A 863 -24.40 27.09 -1.16
N ILE A 864 -25.57 27.66 -0.91
CA ILE A 864 -26.38 27.45 0.30
C ILE A 864 -27.69 26.75 -0.10
N ASP A 865 -28.13 25.78 0.71
CA ASP A 865 -29.48 25.25 0.65
C ASP A 865 -30.46 26.25 1.29
N SER A 866 -31.20 27.00 0.49
CA SER A 866 -32.15 27.98 1.01
C SER A 866 -33.33 27.35 1.75
N ALA A 867 -33.68 26.08 1.48
CA ALA A 867 -34.79 25.40 2.13
C ALA A 867 -34.44 24.86 3.52
N MET A 868 -33.19 24.43 3.71
CA MET A 868 -32.69 23.90 4.98
C MET A 868 -31.95 24.93 5.85
N PHE A 869 -31.68 26.13 5.29
CA PHE A 869 -30.88 27.18 5.94
C PHE A 869 -31.26 27.49 7.40
N GLN A 870 -32.55 27.50 7.74
CA GLN A 870 -32.99 27.80 9.11
C GLN A 870 -32.47 26.80 10.15
N LYS A 871 -32.24 25.54 9.76
CA LYS A 871 -31.68 24.48 10.61
C LYS A 871 -30.15 24.47 10.58
N GLU A 872 -29.56 24.80 9.45
CA GLU A 872 -28.11 24.68 9.19
C GLU A 872 -27.34 26.00 9.35
N VAL A 873 -28.01 27.09 9.78
CA VAL A 873 -27.44 28.45 9.82
C VAL A 873 -26.07 28.51 10.51
N LYS A 874 -25.88 27.76 11.61
CA LYS A 874 -24.62 27.71 12.36
C LYS A 874 -23.49 27.07 11.57
N GLU A 875 -23.75 25.93 10.95
CA GLU A 875 -22.78 25.16 10.17
C GLU A 875 -22.40 25.91 8.88
N VAL A 876 -23.38 26.57 8.24
CA VAL A 876 -23.17 27.43 7.08
C VAL A 876 -22.31 28.63 7.47
N ALA A 877 -22.63 29.29 8.59
CA ALA A 877 -21.88 30.45 9.09
C ALA A 877 -20.45 30.07 9.50
N GLU A 878 -20.24 28.93 10.14
CA GLU A 878 -18.90 28.45 10.51
C GLU A 878 -18.06 28.12 9.27
N CYS A 879 -18.64 27.42 8.29
CA CYS A 879 -17.95 27.12 7.04
C CYS A 879 -17.57 28.40 6.27
N LEU A 880 -18.48 29.38 6.23
CA LEU A 880 -18.22 30.68 5.59
C LEU A 880 -17.20 31.50 6.38
N TYR A 881 -17.25 31.47 7.71
CA TYR A 881 -16.29 32.15 8.58
C TYR A 881 -14.86 31.68 8.29
N LEU A 882 -14.63 30.35 8.29
CA LEU A 882 -13.33 29.74 8.01
C LEU A 882 -12.80 30.11 6.60
N LEU A 883 -13.69 30.27 5.61
CA LEU A 883 -13.31 30.74 4.29
C LEU A 883 -12.88 32.21 4.28
N LEU A 884 -13.57 33.07 5.05
CA LEU A 884 -13.35 34.52 5.05
C LEU A 884 -12.13 34.95 5.89
N VAL A 885 -11.78 34.23 6.95
CA VAL A 885 -10.59 34.52 7.78
C VAL A 885 -9.30 33.94 7.21
N ASP A 886 -9.40 33.13 6.16
CA ASP A 886 -8.24 32.55 5.50
C ASP A 886 -7.30 33.62 4.93
N SER A 887 -6.02 33.53 5.27
CA SER A 887 -5.02 34.54 4.90
C SER A 887 -4.82 34.68 3.39
N VAL A 888 -5.01 33.61 2.61
CA VAL A 888 -4.85 33.61 1.15
C VAL A 888 -6.08 34.22 0.48
N VAL A 889 -7.28 33.88 0.95
CA VAL A 889 -8.55 34.48 0.48
C VAL A 889 -8.60 35.96 0.83
N ALA A 890 -8.30 36.34 2.07
CA ALA A 890 -8.29 37.74 2.52
C ALA A 890 -7.26 38.59 1.75
N LYS A 891 -6.06 38.03 1.49
CA LYS A 891 -5.01 38.72 0.72
C LYS A 891 -5.32 38.86 -0.77
N ASN A 892 -5.92 37.83 -1.39
CA ASN A 892 -6.25 37.86 -2.82
C ASN A 892 -7.57 38.57 -3.14
N ALA A 893 -8.43 38.77 -2.13
CA ALA A 893 -9.76 39.40 -2.24
C ALA A 893 -10.57 38.98 -3.49
N PRO A 894 -10.75 37.67 -3.74
CA PRO A 894 -11.50 37.18 -4.90
C PRO A 894 -12.98 37.60 -4.80
N PRO A 895 -13.68 37.88 -5.91
CA PRO A 895 -15.13 38.03 -5.89
C PRO A 895 -15.80 36.78 -5.30
N LEU A 896 -16.69 36.98 -4.32
CA LEU A 896 -17.45 35.93 -3.65
C LEU A 896 -18.93 36.09 -3.97
N LEU A 897 -19.53 35.07 -4.57
CA LEU A 897 -20.96 34.98 -4.80
C LEU A 897 -21.57 34.01 -3.79
N ILE A 898 -22.60 34.42 -3.07
CA ILE A 898 -23.42 33.53 -2.26
C ILE A 898 -24.65 33.14 -3.08
N ALA A 899 -24.65 31.90 -3.57
CA ALA A 899 -25.73 31.34 -4.37
C ALA A 899 -26.75 30.64 -3.46
N CYS A 900 -27.88 31.31 -3.25
CA CYS A 900 -29.01 30.82 -2.45
C CYS A 900 -29.84 29.87 -3.31
N ASN A 901 -29.49 28.58 -3.29
CA ASN A 901 -30.00 27.55 -4.19
C ASN A 901 -31.25 26.84 -3.61
N LYS A 902 -31.99 26.13 -4.47
CA LYS A 902 -33.26 25.43 -4.17
C LYS A 902 -34.45 26.35 -3.90
N GLN A 903 -34.52 27.49 -4.59
CA GLN A 903 -35.66 28.42 -4.52
C GLN A 903 -36.97 27.84 -5.09
N ASP A 904 -36.91 26.67 -5.74
CA ASP A 904 -38.07 25.88 -6.16
C ASP A 904 -38.81 25.20 -5.00
N VAL A 905 -38.22 25.17 -3.79
CA VAL A 905 -38.81 24.56 -2.60
C VAL A 905 -39.57 25.62 -1.79
N THR A 906 -40.81 25.32 -1.40
CA THR A 906 -41.73 26.27 -0.74
C THR A 906 -41.20 26.87 0.57
N MET A 907 -40.29 26.19 1.27
CA MET A 907 -39.68 26.66 2.52
C MET A 907 -38.39 27.46 2.31
N ALA A 908 -37.98 27.73 1.07
CA ALA A 908 -36.75 28.43 0.76
C ALA A 908 -36.72 29.87 1.30
N LYS A 909 -35.60 30.26 1.90
CA LYS A 909 -35.34 31.63 2.37
C LYS A 909 -34.80 32.50 1.23
N SER A 910 -35.24 33.75 1.19
CA SER A 910 -34.72 34.75 0.25
C SER A 910 -33.28 35.12 0.57
N ALA A 911 -32.53 35.55 -0.44
CA ALA A 911 -31.15 36.01 -0.33
C ALA A 911 -30.99 37.09 0.74
N LYS A 912 -31.93 38.03 0.81
CA LYS A 912 -31.92 39.13 1.80
C LYS A 912 -32.03 38.61 3.24
N LEU A 913 -32.90 37.62 3.48
CA LEU A 913 -33.06 37.03 4.80
C LEU A 913 -31.84 36.17 5.19
N ILE A 914 -31.29 35.41 4.24
CA ILE A 914 -30.05 34.64 4.43
C ILE A 914 -28.89 35.56 4.79
N GLN A 915 -28.74 36.68 4.08
CA GLN A 915 -27.72 37.68 4.37
C GLN A 915 -27.83 38.20 5.81
N GLN A 916 -29.01 38.64 6.23
CA GLN A 916 -29.24 39.18 7.58
C GLN A 916 -28.94 38.16 8.69
N GLN A 917 -29.33 36.89 8.49
CA GLN A 917 -29.07 35.83 9.46
C GLN A 917 -27.58 35.44 9.51
N LEU A 918 -26.90 35.38 8.36
CA LEU A 918 -25.46 35.14 8.31
C LEU A 918 -24.67 36.28 8.96
N GLU A 919 -25.05 37.53 8.75
CA GLU A 919 -24.39 38.69 9.38
C GLU A 919 -24.44 38.58 10.90
N LYS A 920 -25.61 38.21 11.46
CA LYS A 920 -25.80 38.00 12.89
C LYS A 920 -24.98 36.81 13.45
N GLU A 921 -24.96 35.68 12.77
CA GLU A 921 -24.20 34.50 13.22
C GLU A 921 -22.69 34.71 13.08
N LEU A 922 -22.22 35.34 12.00
CA LEU A 922 -20.81 35.70 11.83
C LEU A 922 -20.35 36.73 12.88
N ASN A 923 -21.23 37.66 13.26
CA ASN A 923 -20.97 38.57 14.38
C ASN A 923 -20.78 37.81 15.70
N THR A 924 -21.59 36.77 15.92
CA THR A 924 -21.48 35.91 17.12
C THR A 924 -20.19 35.10 17.12
N LEU A 925 -19.85 34.47 15.98
CA LEU A 925 -18.64 33.64 15.81
C LEU A 925 -17.35 34.45 15.97
N ARG A 926 -17.28 35.65 15.40
CA ARG A 926 -16.06 36.49 15.52
C ARG A 926 -15.86 36.98 16.95
N VAL A 927 -16.93 37.28 17.69
CA VAL A 927 -16.86 37.73 19.09
C VAL A 927 -16.43 36.58 20.01
N THR A 928 -17.07 35.42 19.88
CA THR A 928 -16.72 34.22 20.67
C THR A 928 -15.30 33.75 20.43
N ARG A 929 -14.83 33.69 19.19
CA ARG A 929 -13.43 33.31 18.89
C ARG A 929 -12.41 34.37 19.30
N SER A 930 -12.78 35.66 19.35
CA SER A 930 -11.90 36.71 19.86
C SER A 930 -11.79 36.76 21.40
N ALA A 931 -12.71 36.09 22.11
CA ALA A 931 -12.75 36.04 23.58
C ALA A 931 -12.13 34.75 24.16
N ALA A 932 -11.69 33.81 23.32
CA ALA A 932 -11.05 32.56 23.76
C ALA A 932 -9.60 32.81 24.21
N PRO A 933 -9.16 32.29 25.38
CA PRO A 933 -7.77 32.40 25.82
C PRO A 933 -6.81 31.66 24.87
N SER A 934 -5.66 32.26 24.61
CA SER A 934 -4.66 31.86 23.60
C SER A 934 -3.87 30.57 23.91
N SER A 935 -4.45 29.63 24.66
CA SER A 935 -3.84 28.35 25.05
C SER A 935 -4.35 27.13 24.24
N LEU A 936 -5.09 27.34 23.14
CA LEU A 936 -5.74 26.26 22.39
C LEU A 936 -5.65 26.33 20.85
N GLU A 937 -4.77 27.14 20.27
CA GLU A 937 -4.59 27.16 18.80
C GLU A 937 -3.12 27.03 18.40
N GLY A 938 -2.78 25.89 17.82
CA GLY A 938 -1.50 25.65 17.15
C GLY A 938 -1.72 25.52 15.65
N VAL A 939 -1.63 26.65 14.92
CA VAL A 939 -1.14 26.70 13.54
C VAL A 939 -0.36 28.02 13.37
N SER A 940 0.85 27.86 12.82
CA SER A 940 1.88 28.82 12.38
C SER A 940 1.53 30.29 12.17
N THR A 941 2.43 31.14 12.70
CA THR A 941 2.77 32.52 12.30
C THR A 941 2.18 33.03 10.97
N GLY A 942 1.01 33.64 11.06
CA GLY A 942 0.42 34.58 10.11
C GLY A 942 -0.68 35.32 10.86
N GLY A 943 -0.57 36.64 11.00
CA GLY A 943 -1.42 37.43 11.90
C GLY A 943 -2.91 37.10 11.72
N VAL A 944 -3.60 36.81 12.84
CA VAL A 944 -5.03 36.49 12.86
C VAL A 944 -5.81 37.61 12.15
N VAL A 945 -6.36 37.30 10.97
CA VAL A 945 -7.13 38.26 10.18
C VAL A 945 -8.49 38.44 10.87
N HIS A 946 -8.70 39.58 11.50
CA HIS A 946 -9.98 39.89 12.14
C HIS A 946 -11.06 40.13 11.09
N LEU A 947 -12.21 39.46 11.25
CA LEU A 947 -13.34 39.57 10.33
C LEU A 947 -14.16 40.85 10.59
N GLY A 948 -14.21 41.75 9.60
CA GLY A 948 -14.95 43.02 9.68
C GLY A 948 -14.24 44.10 10.51
N LYS A 949 -14.97 45.17 10.87
CA LYS A 949 -14.41 46.27 11.67
C LYS A 949 -14.59 45.99 13.18
N LYS A 950 -13.54 46.26 13.97
CA LYS A 950 -13.59 46.15 15.43
C LYS A 950 -14.60 47.17 16.00
N GLY A 951 -15.44 46.74 16.93
CA GLY A 951 -16.40 47.60 17.66
C GLY A 951 -17.66 48.02 16.89
N LYS A 952 -17.91 47.48 15.69
CA LYS A 952 -19.18 47.63 14.95
C LYS A 952 -19.72 46.26 14.60
N ASP A 953 -21.03 46.07 14.56
CA ASP A 953 -21.64 44.81 14.10
C ASP A 953 -21.15 44.44 12.70
N PHE A 954 -20.99 43.14 12.47
CA PHE A 954 -20.50 42.62 11.20
C PHE A 954 -21.52 42.87 10.08
N ASP A 955 -21.01 43.35 8.94
CA ASP A 955 -21.77 43.56 7.71
C ASP A 955 -20.86 43.19 6.53
N PHE A 956 -21.39 42.51 5.52
CA PHE A 956 -20.57 42.02 4.40
C PHE A 956 -19.87 43.13 3.61
N SER A 957 -20.37 44.37 3.64
CA SER A 957 -19.71 45.55 3.04
C SER A 957 -18.40 45.94 3.71
N GLN A 958 -18.13 45.41 4.91
CA GLN A 958 -16.88 45.66 5.64
C GLN A 958 -15.73 44.79 5.16
N LEU A 959 -15.98 43.78 4.32
CA LEU A 959 -14.96 42.88 3.81
C LEU A 959 -14.14 43.49 2.68
N PRO A 960 -12.86 43.12 2.54
CA PRO A 960 -12.03 43.57 1.42
C PRO A 960 -12.42 42.94 0.08
N LEU A 961 -13.15 41.81 0.11
CA LEU A 961 -13.67 41.14 -1.08
C LEU A 961 -15.11 41.58 -1.37
N LYS A 962 -15.45 41.67 -2.66
CA LYS A 962 -16.81 41.98 -3.09
C LYS A 962 -17.70 40.75 -2.90
N VAL A 963 -18.73 40.88 -2.06
CA VAL A 963 -19.73 39.83 -1.81
C VAL A 963 -21.06 40.19 -2.49
N GLU A 964 -21.61 39.29 -3.28
CA GLU A 964 -22.94 39.41 -3.90
C GLU A 964 -23.80 38.21 -3.52
N PHE A 965 -25.10 38.41 -3.34
CA PHE A 965 -26.07 37.33 -3.10
C PHE A 965 -27.01 37.22 -4.29
N ILE A 966 -27.30 35.99 -4.70
CA ILE A 966 -28.29 35.70 -5.74
C ILE A 966 -29.21 34.56 -5.32
N GLU A 967 -30.40 34.54 -5.89
CA GLU A 967 -31.38 33.48 -5.75
C GLU A 967 -31.33 32.58 -6.98
N CYS A 968 -31.28 31.27 -6.79
CA CYS A 968 -31.26 30.34 -7.92
C CYS A 968 -31.92 29.00 -7.61
N SER A 969 -32.30 28.29 -8.67
CA SER A 969 -32.74 26.90 -8.56
C SER A 969 -32.15 26.07 -9.70
N ALA A 970 -31.29 25.11 -9.33
CA ALA A 970 -30.73 24.14 -10.26
C ALA A 970 -31.80 23.19 -10.85
N ARG A 971 -32.88 22.94 -10.10
CA ARG A 971 -33.99 22.04 -10.47
C ARG A 971 -35.07 22.75 -11.28
N GLY A 972 -35.40 23.99 -10.94
CA GLY A 972 -36.48 24.77 -11.53
C GLY A 972 -37.88 24.34 -11.06
N ASN A 973 -38.89 25.17 -11.34
CA ASN A 973 -40.26 25.01 -10.80
C ASN A 973 -41.09 23.90 -11.48
N LYS A 974 -40.58 23.27 -12.54
CA LYS A 974 -41.32 22.29 -13.37
C LYS A 974 -40.75 20.85 -13.30
N GLY A 975 -39.89 20.53 -12.32
CA GLY A 975 -39.37 19.17 -12.14
C GLY A 975 -38.24 18.79 -13.10
N GLU A 976 -38.06 17.49 -13.40
CA GLU A 976 -36.89 16.97 -14.12
C GLU A 976 -36.77 17.46 -15.59
N ASP A 977 -37.89 17.86 -16.21
CA ASP A 977 -37.96 18.40 -17.58
C ASP A 977 -38.04 19.94 -17.65
N GLY A 978 -38.01 20.64 -16.51
CA GLY A 978 -38.08 22.10 -16.46
C GLY A 978 -36.74 22.79 -16.78
N ASP A 979 -36.78 24.06 -17.18
CA ASP A 979 -35.58 24.90 -17.27
C ASP A 979 -35.08 25.30 -15.86
N ALA A 980 -33.76 25.38 -15.67
CA ALA A 980 -33.18 25.87 -14.42
C ALA A 980 -33.27 27.39 -14.34
N GLN A 981 -33.53 27.90 -13.14
CA GLN A 981 -33.53 29.33 -12.81
C GLN A 981 -32.14 29.72 -12.30
N ILE A 982 -31.16 29.77 -13.20
CA ILE A 982 -29.76 30.06 -12.90
C ILE A 982 -29.21 31.24 -13.72
N GLU A 983 -30.08 32.04 -14.34
CA GLU A 983 -29.71 33.13 -15.24
C GLU A 983 -28.90 34.21 -14.52
N GLU A 984 -29.19 34.50 -13.26
CA GLU A 984 -28.42 35.44 -12.45
C GLU A 984 -27.01 34.93 -12.15
N LEU A 985 -26.86 33.62 -11.90
CA LEU A 985 -25.57 32.95 -11.74
C LEU A 985 -24.76 33.02 -13.05
N GLU A 986 -25.38 32.70 -14.19
CA GLU A 986 -24.74 32.79 -15.50
C GLU A 986 -24.31 34.24 -15.84
N LYS A 987 -25.17 35.23 -15.55
CA LYS A 987 -24.85 36.66 -15.71
C LYS A 987 -23.69 37.09 -14.81
N TRP A 988 -23.63 36.59 -13.58
CA TRP A 988 -22.52 36.90 -12.67
C TRP A 988 -21.22 36.27 -13.16
N LEU A 989 -21.24 35.00 -13.58
CA LEU A 989 -20.09 34.31 -14.17
C LEU A 989 -19.61 35.04 -15.44
N ALA A 990 -20.50 35.60 -16.26
CA ALA A 990 -20.14 36.35 -17.46
C ALA A 990 -19.42 37.70 -17.20
N LYS A 991 -19.54 38.25 -15.98
CA LYS A 991 -18.86 39.47 -15.54
C LYS A 991 -17.43 39.21 -15.05
N LEU A 992 -17.10 37.96 -14.70
CA LEU A 992 -15.75 37.55 -14.33
C LEU A 992 -14.81 37.65 -15.51
#